data_AF-A0A182LZ23-F1
#
_entry.id   AF-A0A182LZ23-F1
#
_cell.length_a   1.000
_cell.length_b   1.000
_cell.length_c   1.000
_cell.angle_alpha   90.00
_cell.angle_beta   90.00
_cell.angle_gamma   90.00
#
_symmetry.space_group_name_H-M   'P 1'
#
loop_
_entity.id
_entity.type
_entity.pdbx_description
1 polymer ?
#
loop_
_entity_poly.entity_id
_entity_poly.type
_entity_poly.pdbx_seq_one_letter_code
_entity_poly.pdbx_strand_id
1 'polypeptide(L)'
;MTSEGEIRSILSRALDADEAGKKDEAIDLYGQAVEKILRLEDREKRDKLNKFAKQALERAEELKGIKYTGQVVPKPSVSNSPTVLQPVRSSAGLASPSRTGPTLEISGSRHAYTSEEKKVLEHTSHINAKVYVPFMDIDLLEKFHFPMPFTDKDGMLELAPKQKRDFVSWVRVSELSENPQLIVGDHADFYSIRQTIVSDCSFVASLAVASQFEKKFKRRILTSIIYPRNSKDEPVYNPCGKYSIRMHVNGIPRKVVIDDYLPLGRYNQLLCSYSSNKNEFWVSLLEKAYMKLMGGYDFPGSNSNIDLHALTGWIPERALVKSNEPNFNADAVFNRLQEGLSMGRCLVTVATGELTDAEAERTGLVSTHAYAVLDMREVDGVKLLQLKNPWSHLRWRGNYSELDVVHWTPELQRTLGYDPKMAATYDNGVFWIDYRSIMNFFDVFYLNWDPALFQYTYCIHQSWSAGVGPTKDAYNVGDNPQFSLTVPAGRGSVWILLTRHITSIEDFRENHEYITVLVYNSNGKRVYYPTDPPPYIDGVRINSPHYLCKIRLDPGAERRYTLVVSQYEKTATIYYSLRAYSRTKFELKQLGPRYSTIENLNGEWKGKSAGGCLNHPGTYKNNPLYRLHIGPADTSDLVIELRGPKVYQVGLDLTVVSLTDETVTAPFVSQKTGVYRSGFCVLDLEGIPAGVYQVRPSTFLPEQESPFFLKVKSTTNVVIEKIQ
;
A
#
# COMPACT_ATOMS: atom_id res chain seq x y z
N MET A 1 -16.52 -16.71 38.63
CA MET A 1 -16.38 -16.14 37.27
C MET A 1 -16.51 -14.64 37.39
N THR A 2 -15.69 -13.86 36.68
CA THR A 2 -15.71 -12.39 36.73
C THR A 2 -17.07 -11.85 36.24
N SER A 3 -17.54 -10.73 36.81
CA SER A 3 -18.83 -10.09 36.47
C SER A 3 -18.99 -9.81 34.96
N GLU A 4 -17.88 -9.60 34.25
CA GLU A 4 -17.86 -9.41 32.79
C GLU A 4 -18.18 -10.68 31.99
N GLY A 5 -17.71 -11.85 32.44
CA GLY A 5 -17.98 -13.12 31.76
C GLY A 5 -19.45 -13.51 31.80
N GLU A 6 -20.12 -13.19 32.91
CA GLU A 6 -21.56 -13.42 33.08
C GLU A 6 -22.39 -12.49 32.17
N ILE A 7 -22.02 -11.20 32.08
CA ILE A 7 -22.70 -10.22 31.20
C ILE A 7 -22.59 -10.64 29.73
N ARG A 8 -21.40 -11.09 29.29
CA ARG A 8 -21.21 -11.57 27.92
C ARG A 8 -22.00 -12.84 27.62
N SER A 9 -22.12 -13.74 28.61
CA SER A 9 -22.94 -14.94 28.47
C SER A 9 -24.43 -14.61 28.32
N ILE A 10 -24.94 -13.63 29.09
CA ILE A 10 -26.34 -13.18 28.97
C ILE A 10 -26.59 -12.51 27.62
N LEU A 11 -25.67 -11.64 27.15
CA LEU A 11 -25.78 -11.01 25.83
C LEU A 11 -25.75 -12.02 24.68
N SER A 12 -24.90 -13.05 24.77
CA SER A 12 -24.87 -14.14 23.77
C SER A 12 -26.20 -14.88 23.73
N ARG A 13 -26.76 -15.24 24.90
CA ARG A 13 -28.06 -15.90 24.98
C ARG A 13 -29.21 -15.02 24.49
N ALA A 14 -29.14 -13.71 24.73
CA ALA A 14 -30.13 -12.77 24.22
C ALA A 14 -30.12 -12.74 22.69
N LEU A 15 -28.92 -12.73 22.10
CA LEU A 15 -28.73 -12.78 20.65
C LEU A 15 -29.23 -14.10 20.05
N ASP A 16 -28.88 -15.24 20.67
CA ASP A 16 -29.35 -16.56 20.22
C ASP A 16 -30.90 -16.65 20.27
N ALA A 17 -31.53 -16.06 21.28
CA ALA A 17 -32.98 -15.99 21.40
C ALA A 17 -33.63 -15.06 20.36
N ASP A 18 -33.00 -13.92 20.05
CA ASP A 18 -33.43 -12.97 19.01
C ASP A 18 -33.35 -13.61 17.62
N GLU A 19 -32.22 -14.26 17.30
CA GLU A 19 -32.01 -14.97 16.03
C GLU A 19 -32.94 -16.19 15.86
N ALA A 20 -33.27 -16.87 16.96
CA ALA A 20 -34.27 -17.94 16.98
C ALA A 20 -35.72 -17.43 16.92
N GLY A 21 -35.95 -16.12 16.86
CA GLY A 21 -37.28 -15.50 16.79
C GLY A 21 -38.07 -15.52 18.10
N LYS A 22 -37.44 -15.84 19.23
CA LYS A 22 -38.06 -15.91 20.56
C LYS A 22 -38.07 -14.54 21.23
N LYS A 23 -38.95 -13.65 20.75
CA LYS A 23 -38.96 -12.22 21.11
C LYS A 23 -39.05 -11.95 22.62
N ASP A 24 -39.94 -12.64 23.34
CA ASP A 24 -40.13 -12.38 24.78
C ASP A 24 -38.90 -12.81 25.61
N GLU A 25 -38.25 -13.92 25.23
CA GLU A 25 -37.01 -14.40 25.86
C GLU A 25 -35.84 -13.45 25.56
N ALA A 26 -35.73 -12.97 24.32
CA ALA A 26 -34.71 -12.01 23.92
C ALA A 26 -34.85 -10.67 24.65
N ILE A 27 -36.06 -10.13 24.75
CA ILE A 27 -36.35 -8.88 25.47
C ILE A 27 -35.95 -8.99 26.96
N ASP A 28 -36.30 -10.11 27.60
CA ASP A 28 -35.96 -10.35 29.01
C ASP A 28 -34.44 -10.45 29.21
N LEU A 29 -33.75 -11.21 28.37
CA LEU A 29 -32.29 -11.37 28.44
C LEU A 29 -31.53 -10.06 28.13
N TYR A 30 -31.97 -9.26 27.16
CA TYR A 30 -31.42 -7.93 26.91
C TYR A 30 -31.65 -6.99 28.11
N GLY A 31 -32.83 -7.03 28.73
CA GLY A 31 -33.12 -6.27 29.94
C GLY A 31 -32.20 -6.64 31.11
N GLN A 32 -32.01 -7.94 31.35
CA GLN A 32 -31.11 -8.46 32.39
C GLN A 32 -29.65 -8.04 32.15
N ALA A 33 -29.18 -8.04 30.90
CA ALA A 33 -27.84 -7.58 30.54
C ALA A 33 -27.65 -6.08 30.84
N VAL A 34 -28.62 -5.24 30.47
CA VAL A 34 -28.59 -3.79 30.74
C VAL A 34 -28.59 -3.51 32.24
N GLU A 35 -29.45 -4.18 33.01
CA GLU A 35 -29.53 -4.00 34.46
C GLU A 35 -28.22 -4.40 35.17
N LYS A 36 -27.61 -5.52 34.77
CA LYS A 36 -26.30 -5.95 35.31
C LYS A 36 -25.17 -4.98 34.95
N ILE A 37 -25.15 -4.43 33.74
CA ILE A 37 -24.15 -3.42 33.34
C ILE A 37 -24.30 -2.15 34.19
N LEU A 38 -25.53 -1.68 34.40
CA LEU A 38 -25.80 -0.47 35.19
C LEU A 38 -25.44 -0.62 36.68
N ARG A 39 -25.48 -1.86 37.21
CA ARG A 39 -25.12 -2.20 38.60
C ARG A 39 -23.63 -2.42 38.84
N LEU A 40 -22.76 -2.31 37.83
CA LEU A 40 -21.32 -2.41 38.02
C LEU A 40 -20.78 -1.21 38.83
N GLU A 41 -20.12 -1.49 39.95
CA GLU A 41 -19.45 -0.48 40.80
C GLU A 41 -18.17 0.09 40.15
N ASP A 42 -17.55 -0.67 39.25
CA ASP A 42 -16.34 -0.29 38.52
C ASP A 42 -16.69 0.62 37.33
N ARG A 43 -16.33 1.91 37.44
CA ARG A 43 -16.67 2.95 36.48
C ARG A 43 -16.01 2.74 35.11
N GLU A 44 -14.75 2.31 35.04
CA GLU A 44 -14.06 2.08 33.76
C GLU A 44 -14.67 0.89 33.01
N LYS A 45 -15.00 -0.19 33.73
CA LYS A 45 -15.65 -1.36 33.11
C LYS A 45 -17.07 -1.05 32.65
N ARG A 46 -17.82 -0.26 33.43
CA ARG A 46 -19.15 0.19 33.05
C ARG A 46 -19.11 1.06 31.79
N ASP A 47 -18.16 1.99 31.69
CA ASP A 47 -18.02 2.85 30.51
C ASP A 47 -17.63 2.05 29.26
N LYS A 48 -16.78 1.02 29.41
CA LYS A 48 -16.44 0.08 28.32
C LYS A 48 -17.65 -0.74 27.85
N LEU A 49 -18.57 -1.10 28.76
CA LEU A 49 -19.74 -1.93 28.46
C LEU A 49 -21.00 -1.13 28.11
N ASN A 50 -21.02 0.19 28.33
CA ASN A 50 -22.15 1.07 28.04
C ASN A 50 -22.59 1.05 26.57
N LYS A 51 -21.66 0.81 25.63
CA LYS A 51 -22.01 0.62 24.20
C LYS A 51 -22.95 -0.57 24.00
N PHE A 52 -22.69 -1.68 24.69
CA PHE A 52 -23.51 -2.89 24.61
C PHE A 52 -24.85 -2.72 25.33
N ALA A 53 -24.86 -2.00 26.46
CA ALA A 53 -26.12 -1.67 27.14
C ALA A 53 -27.04 -0.82 26.26
N LYS A 54 -26.48 0.17 25.54
CA LYS A 54 -27.24 1.00 24.60
C LYS A 54 -27.81 0.17 23.43
N GLN A 55 -26.99 -0.70 22.83
CA GLN A 55 -27.43 -1.58 21.74
C GLN A 55 -28.47 -2.61 22.20
N ALA A 56 -28.30 -3.21 23.39
CA ALA A 56 -29.25 -4.13 23.97
C ALA A 56 -30.59 -3.45 24.28
N LEU A 57 -30.55 -2.20 24.77
CA LEU A 57 -31.75 -1.41 25.05
C LEU A 57 -32.49 -1.01 23.76
N GLU A 58 -31.76 -0.45 22.77
CA GLU A 58 -32.32 -0.10 21.46
C GLU A 58 -32.95 -1.33 20.80
N ARG A 59 -32.29 -2.48 20.85
CA ARG A 59 -32.83 -3.72 20.30
C ARG A 59 -34.06 -4.22 21.06
N ALA A 60 -34.06 -4.15 22.39
CA ALA A 60 -35.23 -4.48 23.19
C ALA A 60 -36.42 -3.53 22.94
N GLU A 61 -36.15 -2.25 22.66
CA GLU A 61 -37.16 -1.24 22.29
C GLU A 61 -37.70 -1.43 20.88
N GLU A 62 -36.85 -1.85 19.91
CA GLU A 62 -37.27 -2.27 18.58
C GLU A 62 -38.16 -3.52 18.63
N LEU A 63 -37.77 -4.52 19.41
CA LEU A 63 -38.58 -5.73 19.63
C LEU A 63 -39.92 -5.40 20.31
N LYS A 64 -40.00 -4.28 21.05
CA LYS A 64 -41.23 -3.70 21.62
C LYS A 64 -41.98 -2.72 20.68
N GLY A 65 -41.39 -2.32 19.55
CA GLY A 65 -42.06 -1.53 18.51
C GLY A 65 -42.10 0.00 18.68
N ILE A 66 -41.12 0.63 19.35
CA ILE A 66 -41.11 2.09 19.60
C ILE A 66 -40.24 2.84 18.53
N LYS A 67 -40.71 3.95 17.93
CA LYS A 67 -39.97 4.79 16.94
C LYS A 67 -39.97 6.29 17.29
N TYR A 68 -38.83 7.00 17.12
CA TYR A 68 -38.67 8.46 17.31
C TYR A 68 -38.42 9.20 15.97
N THR A 69 -38.90 10.45 15.84
CA THR A 69 -38.73 11.32 14.65
C THR A 69 -38.17 12.69 15.04
N GLY A 70 -37.29 13.29 14.21
CA GLY A 70 -36.71 14.64 14.42
C GLY A 70 -36.54 15.41 13.11
N GLN A 71 -37.05 16.66 13.08
CA GLN A 71 -37.21 17.56 11.93
C GLN A 71 -35.97 18.44 11.63
N VAL A 72 -35.86 18.91 10.38
CA VAL A 72 -34.86 19.86 9.84
C VAL A 72 -35.53 21.20 9.49
N VAL A 73 -34.83 22.32 9.71
CA VAL A 73 -35.23 23.69 9.31
C VAL A 73 -34.20 24.28 8.30
N PRO A 74 -34.61 24.94 7.18
CA PRO A 74 -33.70 25.46 6.16
C PRO A 74 -33.70 27.01 6.01
N LYS A 75 -32.65 27.58 5.37
CA LYS A 75 -32.60 28.92 4.72
C LYS A 75 -31.22 29.13 4.02
N PRO A 76 -31.00 30.13 3.14
CA PRO A 76 -31.62 30.38 1.83
C PRO A 76 -30.57 30.67 0.71
N SER A 77 -31.07 30.86 -0.51
CA SER A 77 -30.39 31.09 -1.80
C SER A 77 -29.79 32.48 -2.02
N VAL A 78 -28.77 32.57 -2.90
CA VAL A 78 -28.36 33.81 -3.60
C VAL A 78 -28.00 33.49 -5.06
N SER A 79 -28.57 34.28 -5.96
CA SER A 79 -28.35 34.33 -7.41
C SER A 79 -27.09 35.13 -7.78
N ASN A 80 -26.46 34.83 -8.92
CA ASN A 80 -26.33 35.80 -10.01
C ASN A 80 -25.68 35.23 -11.29
N SER A 81 -26.05 35.90 -12.36
CA SER A 81 -26.06 35.61 -13.78
C SER A 81 -24.68 35.69 -14.48
N PRO A 82 -24.60 35.27 -15.76
CA PRO A 82 -23.37 34.82 -16.40
C PRO A 82 -22.72 35.89 -17.29
N THR A 83 -21.44 35.71 -17.62
CA THR A 83 -20.79 36.43 -18.73
C THR A 83 -20.23 35.42 -19.73
N VAL A 84 -20.65 35.56 -20.98
CA VAL A 84 -20.34 34.72 -22.14
C VAL A 84 -19.05 35.23 -22.80
N LEU A 85 -18.10 34.34 -23.09
CA LEU A 85 -17.08 34.55 -24.12
C LEU A 85 -16.92 33.28 -24.96
N GLN A 86 -17.08 33.47 -26.28
CA GLN A 86 -17.01 32.45 -27.32
C GLN A 86 -15.57 32.08 -27.73
N PRO A 87 -15.37 30.95 -28.42
CA PRO A 87 -14.09 30.24 -28.50
C PRO A 87 -13.29 30.55 -29.78
N VAL A 88 -11.96 30.56 -29.65
CA VAL A 88 -11.02 30.60 -30.77
C VAL A 88 -10.58 29.17 -31.09
N ARG A 89 -10.86 28.71 -32.32
CA ARG A 89 -10.37 27.44 -32.89
C ARG A 89 -8.92 27.59 -33.35
N SER A 90 -8.06 26.64 -32.99
CA SER A 90 -6.82 26.38 -33.73
C SER A 90 -6.55 24.87 -33.79
N SER A 91 -6.67 24.34 -35.00
CA SER A 91 -6.27 23.00 -35.43
C SER A 91 -4.75 22.86 -35.48
N ALA A 92 -4.18 21.84 -34.85
CA ALA A 92 -2.80 21.42 -35.08
C ALA A 92 -2.74 19.89 -35.23
N GLY A 93 -2.12 19.46 -36.35
CA GLY A 93 -2.05 18.08 -36.81
C GLY A 93 -1.13 17.19 -35.98
N LEU A 94 -1.46 15.90 -36.03
CA LEU A 94 -0.76 14.80 -35.35
C LEU A 94 0.60 14.50 -36.00
N ALA A 95 1.67 14.57 -35.22
CA ALA A 95 2.95 13.93 -35.51
C ALA A 95 3.05 12.60 -34.74
N SER A 96 3.40 11.52 -35.44
CA SER A 96 3.57 10.17 -34.91
C SER A 96 4.85 10.01 -34.06
N PRO A 97 4.81 9.37 -32.87
CA PRO A 97 5.99 9.21 -32.04
C PRO A 97 6.79 7.92 -32.35
N SER A 98 8.12 8.04 -32.29
CA SER A 98 9.13 6.99 -32.44
C SER A 98 9.09 5.93 -31.33
N ARG A 99 9.28 4.66 -31.69
CA ARG A 99 9.30 3.47 -30.81
C ARG A 99 10.65 3.28 -30.11
N THR A 100 10.79 3.75 -28.87
CA THR A 100 11.80 3.23 -27.91
C THR A 100 11.07 2.82 -26.64
N GLY A 101 11.15 1.54 -26.27
CA GLY A 101 10.49 1.01 -25.07
C GLY A 101 11.13 1.48 -23.75
N PRO A 102 10.48 1.25 -22.61
CA PRO A 102 11.02 1.57 -21.29
C PRO A 102 12.34 0.83 -21.02
N THR A 103 13.32 1.53 -20.45
CA THR A 103 14.61 0.97 -20.04
C THR A 103 14.60 0.77 -18.52
N LEU A 104 14.74 -0.48 -18.09
CA LEU A 104 14.86 -0.84 -16.67
C LEU A 104 16.33 -0.96 -16.28
N GLU A 105 16.73 -0.12 -15.33
CA GLU A 105 17.98 -0.24 -14.59
C GLU A 105 17.72 -0.97 -13.27
N ILE A 106 18.64 -1.86 -12.88
CA ILE A 106 18.67 -2.48 -11.56
C ILE A 106 20.03 -2.18 -10.92
N SER A 107 20.09 -2.21 -9.59
CA SER A 107 21.20 -1.62 -8.83
C SER A 107 22.59 -2.28 -9.04
N GLY A 108 22.66 -3.50 -9.59
CA GLY A 108 23.92 -4.22 -9.81
C GLY A 108 24.58 -3.97 -11.16
N SER A 109 25.82 -4.48 -11.31
CA SER A 109 26.63 -4.25 -12.50
C SER A 109 26.07 -5.01 -13.72
N ARG A 110 25.88 -4.29 -14.84
CA ARG A 110 25.44 -4.84 -16.14
C ARG A 110 24.09 -5.60 -16.09
N HIS A 111 23.05 -4.99 -15.52
CA HIS A 111 21.69 -5.56 -15.47
C HIS A 111 21.55 -6.88 -14.69
N ALA A 112 22.41 -7.10 -13.68
CA ALA A 112 22.27 -8.22 -12.74
C ALA A 112 21.97 -7.72 -11.31
N TYR A 113 21.26 -8.51 -10.52
CA TYR A 113 21.02 -8.23 -9.09
C TYR A 113 22.32 -8.37 -8.28
N THR A 114 22.48 -7.54 -7.25
CA THR A 114 23.58 -7.70 -6.27
C THR A 114 23.40 -8.97 -5.43
N SER A 115 24.45 -9.35 -4.68
CA SER A 115 24.38 -10.50 -3.75
C SER A 115 23.34 -10.29 -2.65
N GLU A 116 23.20 -9.06 -2.17
CA GLU A 116 22.22 -8.66 -1.16
C GLU A 116 20.80 -8.74 -1.72
N GLU A 117 20.58 -8.22 -2.93
CA GLU A 117 19.29 -8.32 -3.62
C GLU A 117 18.87 -9.77 -3.83
N LYS A 118 19.80 -10.64 -4.26
CA LYS A 118 19.54 -12.08 -4.42
C LYS A 118 19.12 -12.73 -3.10
N LYS A 119 19.80 -12.43 -1.99
CA LYS A 119 19.42 -12.94 -0.65
C LYS A 119 18.03 -12.46 -0.23
N VAL A 120 17.70 -11.20 -0.47
CA VAL A 120 16.37 -10.65 -0.19
C VAL A 120 15.31 -11.38 -1.01
N LEU A 121 15.53 -11.52 -2.32
CA LEU A 121 14.59 -12.18 -3.22
C LEU A 121 14.43 -13.68 -2.93
N GLU A 122 15.51 -14.36 -2.57
CA GLU A 122 15.52 -15.76 -2.13
C GLU A 122 14.71 -15.92 -0.85
N HIS A 123 15.02 -15.15 0.19
CA HIS A 123 14.28 -15.17 1.46
C HIS A 123 12.78 -14.93 1.24
N THR A 124 12.45 -13.91 0.44
CA THR A 124 11.07 -13.50 0.16
C THR A 124 10.40 -14.31 -0.94
N SER A 125 11.05 -15.39 -1.41
CA SER A 125 10.41 -16.45 -2.20
C SER A 125 9.62 -17.40 -1.31
N HIS A 126 9.91 -17.44 -0.01
CA HIS A 126 9.15 -18.21 0.96
C HIS A 126 7.94 -17.39 1.42
N ILE A 127 6.75 -17.78 0.96
CA ILE A 127 5.48 -17.11 1.30
C ILE A 127 4.52 -18.20 1.78
N ASN A 128 3.96 -18.07 2.98
CA ASN A 128 3.00 -19.04 3.54
C ASN A 128 3.55 -20.49 3.55
N ALA A 129 4.80 -20.64 3.96
CA ALA A 129 5.57 -21.90 3.94
C ALA A 129 5.75 -22.56 2.55
N LYS A 130 5.35 -21.89 1.46
CA LYS A 130 5.51 -22.33 0.07
C LYS A 130 6.58 -21.50 -0.62
N VAL A 131 7.15 -22.03 -1.71
CA VAL A 131 8.26 -21.39 -2.43
C VAL A 131 7.80 -20.90 -3.80
N TYR A 132 7.90 -19.59 -4.02
CA TYR A 132 7.56 -18.91 -5.27
C TYR A 132 8.78 -18.16 -5.79
N VAL A 133 9.62 -18.84 -6.55
CA VAL A 133 10.85 -18.24 -7.10
C VAL A 133 10.54 -17.16 -8.15
N PRO A 134 11.46 -16.20 -8.39
CA PRO A 134 11.36 -15.29 -9.52
C PRO A 134 11.13 -16.05 -10.83
N PHE A 135 10.24 -15.53 -11.67
CA PHE A 135 10.00 -16.06 -13.01
C PHE A 135 11.14 -15.62 -13.93
N MET A 136 11.80 -16.58 -14.57
CA MET A 136 12.99 -16.39 -15.40
C MET A 136 12.74 -16.89 -16.83
N ASP A 137 13.57 -16.48 -17.80
CA ASP A 137 13.39 -16.88 -19.20
C ASP A 137 13.47 -18.41 -19.41
N ILE A 138 14.19 -19.13 -18.55
CA ILE A 138 14.23 -20.61 -18.56
C ILE A 138 12.86 -21.24 -18.29
N ASP A 139 11.97 -20.54 -17.58
CA ASP A 139 10.60 -21.02 -17.30
C ASP A 139 9.73 -21.01 -18.55
N LEU A 140 10.09 -20.23 -19.59
CA LEU A 140 9.42 -20.28 -20.90
C LEU A 140 9.63 -21.62 -21.61
N LEU A 141 10.65 -22.38 -21.20
CA LEU A 141 10.98 -23.72 -21.74
C LEU A 141 10.39 -24.85 -20.88
N GLU A 142 9.58 -24.52 -19.87
CA GLU A 142 8.98 -25.50 -18.98
C GLU A 142 8.05 -26.47 -19.75
N LYS A 143 8.17 -27.77 -19.44
CA LYS A 143 7.32 -28.81 -20.03
C LYS A 143 6.00 -28.92 -19.28
N PHE A 144 4.93 -29.05 -20.05
CA PHE A 144 3.55 -29.18 -19.55
C PHE A 144 2.89 -30.51 -19.89
N HIS A 145 3.56 -31.37 -20.67
CA HIS A 145 3.07 -32.68 -21.06
C HIS A 145 3.73 -33.78 -20.24
N PHE A 146 2.91 -34.63 -19.61
CA PHE A 146 3.35 -35.68 -18.68
C PHE A 146 2.56 -36.96 -18.92
N PRO A 147 3.16 -38.15 -18.64
CA PRO A 147 2.45 -39.42 -18.74
C PRO A 147 1.26 -39.55 -17.78
N MET A 148 1.33 -38.89 -16.63
CA MET A 148 0.26 -38.84 -15.63
C MET A 148 -0.16 -37.39 -15.40
N PRO A 149 -1.45 -37.13 -15.07
CA PRO A 149 -1.90 -35.81 -14.66
C PRO A 149 -1.05 -35.26 -13.50
N PHE A 150 -0.62 -34.01 -13.63
CA PHE A 150 0.17 -33.30 -12.65
C PHE A 150 -0.66 -33.05 -11.38
N THR A 151 -0.08 -33.32 -10.22
CA THR A 151 -0.66 -32.93 -8.93
C THR A 151 0.28 -31.95 -8.26
N ASP A 152 -0.29 -30.90 -7.70
CA ASP A 152 0.44 -29.87 -7.00
C ASP A 152 1.11 -30.47 -5.75
N LYS A 153 2.43 -30.30 -5.66
CA LYS A 153 3.24 -30.80 -4.52
C LYS A 153 2.83 -30.19 -3.19
N ASP A 154 2.22 -28.99 -3.22
CA ASP A 154 1.82 -28.26 -2.02
C ASP A 154 0.41 -28.69 -1.53
N GLY A 155 -0.23 -29.64 -2.21
CA GLY A 155 -1.53 -30.19 -1.85
C GLY A 155 -2.72 -29.28 -2.18
N MET A 156 -3.90 -29.68 -1.69
CA MET A 156 -5.14 -28.93 -1.87
C MET A 156 -5.14 -27.65 -1.01
N LEU A 157 -5.80 -26.61 -1.51
CA LEU A 157 -5.88 -25.34 -0.77
C LEU A 157 -6.87 -25.44 0.39
N GLU A 158 -6.53 -24.78 1.49
CA GLU A 158 -7.43 -24.66 2.64
C GLU A 158 -8.70 -23.92 2.23
N LEU A 159 -9.86 -24.52 2.49
CA LEU A 159 -11.16 -23.94 2.16
C LEU A 159 -11.63 -22.97 3.24
N ALA A 160 -12.30 -21.90 2.83
CA ALA A 160 -12.97 -20.99 3.76
C ALA A 160 -14.05 -21.73 4.57
N PRO A 161 -14.37 -21.31 5.81
CA PRO A 161 -15.45 -21.88 6.61
C PRO A 161 -16.78 -21.98 5.85
N LYS A 162 -17.09 -20.98 5.02
CA LYS A 162 -18.30 -20.97 4.20
C LYS A 162 -18.28 -22.07 3.13
N GLN A 163 -17.16 -22.26 2.43
CA GLN A 163 -16.99 -23.31 1.42
C GLN A 163 -17.06 -24.72 2.04
N LYS A 164 -16.44 -24.92 3.21
CA LYS A 164 -16.41 -26.23 3.90
C LYS A 164 -17.81 -26.80 4.17
N ARG A 165 -18.82 -25.95 4.39
CA ARG A 165 -20.20 -26.39 4.65
C ARG A 165 -20.86 -27.07 3.44
N ASP A 166 -20.52 -26.60 2.24
CA ASP A 166 -21.12 -27.06 0.99
C ASP A 166 -20.19 -27.97 0.17
N PHE A 167 -18.93 -28.12 0.61
CA PHE A 167 -17.90 -28.91 -0.07
C PHE A 167 -18.25 -30.40 -0.13
N VAL A 168 -18.04 -30.98 -1.32
CA VAL A 168 -18.25 -32.41 -1.60
C VAL A 168 -16.92 -33.08 -1.94
N SER A 169 -16.20 -32.56 -2.93
CA SER A 169 -14.93 -33.14 -3.39
C SER A 169 -14.09 -32.15 -4.19
N TRP A 170 -12.81 -32.47 -4.35
CA TRP A 170 -11.94 -31.83 -5.35
C TRP A 170 -12.05 -32.61 -6.65
N VAL A 171 -12.25 -31.93 -7.77
CA VAL A 171 -12.42 -32.55 -9.09
C VAL A 171 -11.52 -31.88 -10.12
N ARG A 172 -11.02 -32.66 -11.10
CA ARG A 172 -10.25 -32.10 -12.22
C ARG A 172 -11.15 -31.34 -13.17
N VAL A 173 -10.57 -30.42 -13.95
CA VAL A 173 -11.29 -29.74 -15.03
C VAL A 173 -11.85 -30.72 -16.06
N SER A 174 -11.12 -31.80 -16.36
CA SER A 174 -11.57 -32.86 -17.28
C SER A 174 -12.78 -33.66 -16.79
N GLU A 175 -13.09 -33.61 -15.48
CA GLU A 175 -14.27 -34.26 -14.90
C GLU A 175 -15.50 -33.33 -14.92
N LEU A 176 -15.28 -32.01 -15.08
CA LEU A 176 -16.33 -31.00 -15.08
C LEU A 176 -16.87 -30.68 -16.48
N SER A 177 -16.05 -30.88 -17.51
CA SER A 177 -16.38 -30.52 -18.89
C SER A 177 -15.82 -31.54 -19.87
N GLU A 178 -16.65 -31.93 -20.85
CA GLU A 178 -16.25 -32.81 -21.95
C GLU A 178 -15.32 -32.12 -22.96
N ASN A 179 -15.39 -30.79 -23.07
CA ASN A 179 -14.58 -29.99 -23.98
C ASN A 179 -13.99 -28.76 -23.27
N PRO A 180 -13.08 -28.97 -22.31
CA PRO A 180 -12.54 -27.89 -21.51
C PRO A 180 -11.63 -26.99 -22.35
N GLN A 181 -11.84 -25.70 -22.22
CA GLN A 181 -11.04 -24.65 -22.81
C GLN A 181 -10.57 -23.70 -21.72
N LEU A 182 -9.38 -23.14 -21.91
CA LEU A 182 -8.93 -22.13 -20.98
C LEU A 182 -9.71 -20.83 -21.17
N ILE A 183 -9.86 -20.39 -22.42
CA ILE A 183 -10.63 -19.22 -22.85
C ILE A 183 -11.51 -19.67 -24.01
N VAL A 184 -12.79 -19.31 -24.00
CA VAL A 184 -13.71 -19.61 -25.10
C VAL A 184 -13.90 -18.36 -25.96
N GLY A 185 -13.61 -18.49 -27.25
CA GLY A 185 -13.62 -17.37 -28.21
C GLY A 185 -12.28 -16.64 -28.30
N ASP A 186 -12.29 -15.42 -28.82
CA ASP A 186 -11.05 -14.69 -29.16
C ASP A 186 -10.41 -13.96 -27.97
N HIS A 187 -11.11 -13.82 -26.85
CA HIS A 187 -10.64 -13.07 -25.67
C HIS A 187 -11.35 -13.54 -24.40
N ALA A 188 -10.70 -13.35 -23.25
CA ALA A 188 -11.34 -13.48 -21.95
C ALA A 188 -12.46 -12.43 -21.82
N ASP A 189 -13.70 -12.87 -21.61
CA ASP A 189 -14.86 -11.96 -21.58
C ASP A 189 -15.29 -11.66 -20.15
N PHE A 190 -15.25 -10.39 -19.75
CA PHE A 190 -15.61 -9.98 -18.40
C PHE A 190 -17.10 -10.22 -18.07
N TYR A 191 -17.97 -10.37 -19.07
CA TYR A 191 -19.38 -10.73 -18.84
C TYR A 191 -19.53 -12.14 -18.30
N SER A 192 -18.63 -13.07 -18.64
CA SER A 192 -18.72 -14.47 -18.22
C SER A 192 -18.36 -14.66 -16.74
N ILE A 193 -17.63 -13.74 -16.14
CA ILE A 193 -17.15 -13.84 -14.76
C ILE A 193 -18.33 -13.82 -13.76
N ARG A 194 -18.35 -14.84 -12.89
CA ARG A 194 -19.27 -15.01 -11.76
C ARG A 194 -18.48 -15.31 -10.49
N GLN A 195 -18.69 -14.49 -9.45
CA GLN A 195 -18.17 -14.77 -8.11
C GLN A 195 -19.15 -15.65 -7.34
N THR A 196 -18.61 -16.54 -6.50
CA THR A 196 -19.36 -17.45 -5.65
C THR A 196 -19.17 -17.12 -4.16
N ILE A 197 -19.20 -18.12 -3.31
CA ILE A 197 -19.07 -18.03 -1.85
C ILE A 197 -17.69 -17.52 -1.39
N VAL A 198 -16.74 -17.35 -2.32
CA VAL A 198 -15.39 -16.81 -2.08
C VAL A 198 -15.46 -15.35 -1.67
N SER A 199 -14.63 -15.00 -0.68
CA SER A 199 -14.59 -13.70 0.00
C SER A 199 -13.97 -12.57 -0.82
N ASP A 200 -13.08 -12.84 -1.77
CA ASP A 200 -12.29 -11.79 -2.42
C ASP A 200 -12.98 -11.18 -3.65
N CYS A 201 -13.90 -10.25 -3.40
CA CYS A 201 -14.55 -9.47 -4.46
C CYS A 201 -13.58 -8.58 -5.26
N SER A 202 -12.51 -8.08 -4.64
CA SER A 202 -11.60 -7.16 -5.29
C SER A 202 -10.74 -7.86 -6.34
N PHE A 203 -10.38 -9.12 -6.11
CA PHE A 203 -9.70 -9.94 -7.11
C PHE A 203 -10.59 -10.20 -8.34
N VAL A 204 -11.86 -10.55 -8.13
CA VAL A 204 -12.79 -10.81 -9.24
C VAL A 204 -13.09 -9.53 -10.05
N ALA A 205 -13.27 -8.39 -9.37
CA ALA A 205 -13.37 -7.09 -10.03
C ALA A 205 -12.10 -6.78 -10.85
N SER A 206 -10.93 -7.17 -10.35
CA SER A 206 -9.64 -7.00 -11.05
C SER A 206 -9.54 -7.84 -12.33
N LEU A 207 -10.04 -9.09 -12.31
CA LEU A 207 -10.16 -9.91 -13.52
C LEU A 207 -11.08 -9.26 -14.56
N ALA A 208 -12.20 -8.67 -14.12
CA ALA A 208 -13.17 -8.02 -15.01
C ALA A 208 -12.57 -6.79 -15.71
N VAL A 209 -11.88 -5.91 -14.99
CA VAL A 209 -11.27 -4.72 -15.61
C VAL A 209 -10.09 -5.08 -16.51
N ALA A 210 -9.28 -6.06 -16.12
CA ALA A 210 -8.13 -6.48 -16.91
C ALA A 210 -8.55 -7.20 -18.21
N SER A 211 -9.55 -8.08 -18.16
CA SER A 211 -10.11 -8.73 -19.36
C SER A 211 -10.82 -7.73 -20.30
N GLN A 212 -11.57 -6.77 -19.74
CA GLN A 212 -12.16 -5.68 -20.53
C GLN A 212 -11.08 -4.83 -21.22
N PHE A 213 -9.97 -4.56 -20.53
CA PHE A 213 -8.83 -3.88 -21.14
C PHE A 213 -8.27 -4.66 -22.34
N GLU A 214 -8.04 -5.96 -22.21
CA GLU A 214 -7.53 -6.78 -23.33
C GLU A 214 -8.49 -6.74 -24.53
N LYS A 215 -9.79 -6.86 -24.28
CA LYS A 215 -10.84 -6.80 -25.30
C LYS A 215 -10.82 -5.48 -26.06
N LYS A 216 -10.73 -4.36 -25.34
CA LYS A 216 -10.80 -2.99 -25.88
C LYS A 216 -9.52 -2.58 -26.62
N PHE A 217 -8.35 -2.88 -26.06
CA PHE A 217 -7.07 -2.40 -26.58
C PHE A 217 -6.26 -3.45 -27.34
N LYS A 218 -6.73 -4.71 -27.39
CA LYS A 218 -6.02 -5.83 -28.05
C LYS A 218 -4.59 -6.03 -27.53
N ARG A 219 -4.39 -5.75 -26.24
CA ARG A 219 -3.12 -5.89 -25.52
C ARG A 219 -3.30 -6.91 -24.40
N ARG A 220 -2.59 -8.04 -24.49
CA ARG A 220 -2.64 -9.08 -23.45
C ARG A 220 -1.83 -8.63 -22.24
N ILE A 221 -2.50 -8.45 -21.10
CA ILE A 221 -1.92 -8.07 -19.80
C ILE A 221 -2.28 -9.07 -18.68
N LEU A 222 -3.37 -9.81 -18.85
CA LEU A 222 -3.93 -10.82 -17.96
C LEU A 222 -3.73 -12.23 -18.53
N THR A 223 -4.09 -12.46 -19.80
CA THR A 223 -3.98 -13.79 -20.41
C THR A 223 -2.52 -14.16 -20.70
N SER A 224 -1.67 -13.14 -20.89
CA SER A 224 -0.22 -13.26 -21.06
C SER A 224 0.56 -13.63 -19.78
N ILE A 225 -0.10 -14.00 -18.68
CA ILE A 225 0.58 -14.56 -17.50
C ILE A 225 0.33 -16.05 -17.32
N ILE A 226 -0.51 -16.67 -18.15
CA ILE A 226 -0.90 -18.08 -18.03
C ILE A 226 -0.05 -18.94 -18.97
N TYR A 227 0.40 -20.09 -18.48
CA TYR A 227 1.13 -21.12 -19.24
C TYR A 227 0.52 -22.51 -18.95
N PRO A 228 0.48 -23.43 -19.94
CA PRO A 228 1.16 -23.38 -21.24
C PRO A 228 0.52 -22.45 -22.27
N ARG A 229 1.28 -22.15 -23.33
CA ARG A 229 0.83 -21.35 -24.48
C ARG A 229 1.09 -22.05 -25.80
N ASN A 230 0.26 -21.74 -26.79
CA ASN A 230 0.44 -22.22 -28.16
C ASN A 230 1.49 -21.38 -28.94
N SER A 231 1.68 -21.70 -30.22
CA SER A 231 2.60 -21.00 -31.12
C SER A 231 2.21 -19.54 -31.42
N LYS A 232 0.98 -19.12 -31.11
CA LYS A 232 0.49 -17.74 -31.21
C LYS A 232 0.61 -16.98 -29.87
N ASP A 233 1.30 -17.58 -28.90
CA ASP A 233 1.46 -17.03 -27.55
C ASP A 233 0.10 -16.85 -26.83
N GLU A 234 -0.90 -17.68 -27.17
CA GLU A 234 -2.20 -17.72 -26.49
C GLU A 234 -2.20 -18.83 -25.45
N PRO A 235 -2.78 -18.60 -24.26
CA PRO A 235 -2.79 -19.62 -23.23
C PRO A 235 -3.79 -20.72 -23.59
N VAL A 236 -3.45 -21.97 -23.31
CA VAL A 236 -4.24 -23.14 -23.73
C VAL A 236 -4.57 -24.07 -22.59
N TYR A 237 -5.68 -24.80 -22.75
CA TYR A 237 -6.01 -25.91 -21.85
C TYR A 237 -4.91 -26.97 -21.89
N ASN A 238 -4.52 -27.46 -20.72
CA ASN A 238 -3.56 -28.54 -20.57
C ASN A 238 -4.26 -29.80 -20.04
N PRO A 239 -4.37 -30.88 -20.84
CA PRO A 239 -4.93 -32.16 -20.40
C PRO A 239 -4.18 -32.83 -19.24
N CYS A 240 -2.90 -32.50 -19.07
CA CYS A 240 -2.12 -32.99 -17.93
C CYS A 240 -2.39 -32.19 -16.64
N GLY A 241 -3.26 -31.17 -16.67
CA GLY A 241 -3.70 -30.44 -15.48
C GLY A 241 -2.65 -29.53 -14.84
N LYS A 242 -1.48 -29.32 -15.46
CA LYS A 242 -0.44 -28.41 -14.94
C LYS A 242 -0.56 -27.02 -15.53
N TYR A 243 -0.51 -26.00 -14.68
CA TYR A 243 -0.41 -24.60 -15.11
C TYR A 243 0.70 -23.87 -14.35
N SER A 244 1.31 -22.89 -15.01
CA SER A 244 2.28 -21.98 -14.42
C SER A 244 1.80 -20.56 -14.66
N ILE A 245 1.64 -19.79 -13.58
CA ILE A 245 1.09 -18.43 -13.62
C ILE A 245 2.19 -17.45 -13.18
N ARG A 246 2.46 -16.45 -14.00
CA ARG A 246 3.48 -15.42 -13.76
C ARG A 246 2.88 -14.20 -13.04
N MET A 247 2.83 -14.23 -11.71
CA MET A 247 2.27 -13.15 -10.88
C MET A 247 3.36 -12.19 -10.38
N HIS A 248 3.07 -10.90 -10.29
CA HIS A 248 4.02 -9.89 -9.82
C HIS A 248 3.92 -9.66 -8.30
N VAL A 249 4.84 -10.24 -7.54
CA VAL A 249 4.75 -10.30 -6.07
C VAL A 249 6.10 -9.97 -5.47
N ASN A 250 6.11 -9.19 -4.39
CA ASN A 250 7.35 -8.74 -3.74
C ASN A 250 8.27 -7.99 -4.73
N GLY A 251 7.67 -7.17 -5.60
CA GLY A 251 8.38 -6.27 -6.52
C GLY A 251 8.96 -6.92 -7.78
N ILE A 252 8.72 -8.21 -8.01
CA ILE A 252 9.24 -8.97 -9.15
C ILE A 252 8.21 -10.00 -9.66
N PRO A 253 8.19 -10.36 -10.96
CA PRO A 253 7.43 -11.52 -11.44
C PRO A 253 7.91 -12.82 -10.77
N ARG A 254 6.98 -13.62 -10.25
CA ARG A 254 7.21 -14.91 -9.60
C ARG A 254 6.38 -15.99 -10.25
N LYS A 255 6.91 -17.21 -10.21
CA LYS A 255 6.27 -18.39 -10.78
C LYS A 255 5.35 -19.06 -9.75
N VAL A 256 4.06 -19.14 -10.07
CA VAL A 256 3.04 -19.85 -9.29
C VAL A 256 2.57 -21.06 -10.08
N VAL A 257 3.01 -22.25 -9.67
CA VAL A 257 2.59 -23.51 -10.31
C VAL A 257 1.37 -24.06 -9.57
N ILE A 258 0.35 -24.48 -10.31
CA ILE A 258 -0.86 -25.11 -9.80
C ILE A 258 -1.22 -26.35 -10.61
N ASP A 259 -1.93 -27.27 -9.98
CA ASP A 259 -2.75 -28.25 -10.71
C ASP A 259 -4.16 -27.69 -11.00
N ASP A 260 -5.01 -28.48 -11.66
CA ASP A 260 -6.35 -28.09 -12.09
C ASP A 260 -7.50 -28.68 -11.25
N TYR A 261 -7.21 -29.15 -10.03
CA TYR A 261 -8.28 -29.50 -9.08
C TYR A 261 -9.05 -28.27 -8.62
N LEU A 262 -10.38 -28.30 -8.70
CA LEU A 262 -11.27 -27.24 -8.24
C LEU A 262 -12.24 -27.78 -7.17
N PRO A 263 -12.63 -26.96 -6.17
CA PRO A 263 -13.53 -27.40 -5.12
C PRO A 263 -14.97 -27.42 -5.64
N LEU A 264 -15.58 -28.61 -5.59
CA LEU A 264 -16.97 -28.83 -5.98
C LEU A 264 -17.86 -28.94 -4.75
N GLY A 265 -18.98 -28.22 -4.78
CA GLY A 265 -20.01 -28.28 -3.77
C GLY A 265 -21.23 -29.08 -4.20
N ARG A 266 -22.27 -29.02 -3.37
CA ARG A 266 -23.58 -29.62 -3.67
C ARG A 266 -24.12 -29.13 -5.02
N TYR A 267 -24.92 -29.96 -5.69
CA TYR A 267 -25.53 -29.66 -6.99
C TYR A 267 -24.51 -29.35 -8.10
N ASN A 268 -23.30 -29.90 -8.01
CA ASN A 268 -22.19 -29.70 -8.95
C ASN A 268 -21.83 -28.21 -9.15
N GLN A 269 -21.95 -27.40 -8.11
CA GLN A 269 -21.57 -25.99 -8.16
C GLN A 269 -20.11 -25.82 -7.75
N LEU A 270 -19.35 -25.08 -8.55
CA LEU A 270 -18.00 -24.68 -8.18
C LEU A 270 -18.04 -23.75 -6.96
N LEU A 271 -17.20 -24.03 -5.98
CA LEU A 271 -17.05 -23.21 -4.77
C LEU A 271 -15.98 -22.13 -4.92
N CYS A 272 -15.39 -22.01 -6.11
CA CYS A 272 -14.51 -20.94 -6.55
C CYS A 272 -15.24 -20.02 -7.56
N SER A 273 -14.68 -18.86 -7.88
CA SER A 273 -15.18 -18.02 -8.97
C SER A 273 -15.04 -18.74 -10.31
N TYR A 274 -16.00 -18.56 -11.22
CA TYR A 274 -16.10 -19.34 -12.44
C TYR A 274 -16.63 -18.51 -13.62
N SER A 275 -16.56 -19.09 -14.82
CA SER A 275 -17.16 -18.53 -16.04
C SER A 275 -18.57 -19.09 -16.24
N SER A 276 -19.53 -18.24 -16.59
CA SER A 276 -20.88 -18.69 -16.99
C SER A 276 -20.87 -19.61 -18.22
N ASN A 277 -19.76 -19.64 -18.98
CA ASN A 277 -19.50 -20.65 -19.96
C ASN A 277 -18.90 -21.90 -19.29
N LYS A 278 -19.66 -23.01 -19.30
CA LYS A 278 -19.30 -24.27 -18.62
C LYS A 278 -18.02 -24.94 -19.13
N ASN A 279 -17.54 -24.53 -20.30
CA ASN A 279 -16.31 -25.05 -20.89
C ASN A 279 -15.10 -24.13 -20.68
N GLU A 280 -15.24 -23.02 -19.94
CA GLU A 280 -14.19 -22.00 -19.78
C GLU A 280 -13.64 -21.96 -18.34
N PHE A 281 -12.31 -22.03 -18.17
CA PHE A 281 -11.69 -22.24 -16.85
C PHE A 281 -10.62 -21.21 -16.41
N TRP A 282 -10.33 -20.18 -17.21
CA TRP A 282 -9.30 -19.18 -16.84
C TRP A 282 -9.60 -18.46 -15.51
N VAL A 283 -10.88 -18.17 -15.21
CA VAL A 283 -11.30 -17.49 -13.97
C VAL A 283 -10.91 -18.31 -12.75
N SER A 284 -11.33 -19.58 -12.71
CA SER A 284 -11.11 -20.48 -11.58
C SER A 284 -9.64 -20.81 -11.38
N LEU A 285 -8.87 -20.97 -12.47
CA LEU A 285 -7.43 -21.26 -12.39
C LEU A 285 -6.62 -20.04 -11.92
N LEU A 286 -6.96 -18.83 -12.38
CA LEU A 286 -6.31 -17.61 -11.88
C LEU A 286 -6.63 -17.35 -10.41
N GLU A 287 -7.90 -17.52 -10.01
CA GLU A 287 -8.29 -17.41 -8.59
C GLU A 287 -7.53 -18.44 -7.76
N LYS A 288 -7.45 -19.70 -8.19
CA LYS A 288 -6.69 -20.74 -7.48
C LYS A 288 -5.22 -20.36 -7.32
N ALA A 289 -4.56 -19.88 -8.36
CA ALA A 289 -3.16 -19.45 -8.26
C ALA A 289 -2.99 -18.30 -7.26
N TYR A 290 -3.92 -17.36 -7.24
CA TYR A 290 -3.88 -16.23 -6.32
C TYR A 290 -4.16 -16.67 -4.88
N MET A 291 -5.18 -17.49 -4.65
CA MET A 291 -5.49 -18.07 -3.34
C MET A 291 -4.35 -18.95 -2.81
N LYS A 292 -3.66 -19.69 -3.69
CA LYS A 292 -2.47 -20.46 -3.33
C LYS A 292 -1.38 -19.55 -2.75
N LEU A 293 -1.10 -18.43 -3.42
CA LEU A 293 -0.15 -17.41 -2.98
C LEU A 293 -0.60 -16.79 -1.65
N MET A 294 -1.89 -16.48 -1.51
CA MET A 294 -2.48 -15.86 -0.33
C MET A 294 -2.78 -16.82 0.83
N GLY A 295 -2.35 -18.08 0.74
CA GLY A 295 -2.40 -19.05 1.84
C GLY A 295 -3.65 -19.94 1.88
N GLY A 296 -4.60 -19.76 0.98
CA GLY A 296 -5.81 -20.59 0.85
C GLY A 296 -7.03 -19.76 0.45
N TYR A 297 -8.19 -20.42 0.33
CA TYR A 297 -9.46 -19.74 0.11
C TYR A 297 -10.02 -19.10 1.39
N ASP A 298 -9.50 -19.43 2.58
CA ASP A 298 -9.78 -18.73 3.86
C ASP A 298 -9.06 -17.35 3.97
N PHE A 299 -8.83 -16.74 2.82
CA PHE A 299 -8.24 -15.41 2.72
C PHE A 299 -9.31 -14.36 3.07
N PRO A 300 -9.02 -13.41 4.00
CA PRO A 300 -10.00 -12.42 4.45
C PRO A 300 -10.40 -11.40 3.36
N GLY A 301 -9.70 -11.38 2.23
CA GLY A 301 -9.88 -10.42 1.13
C GLY A 301 -8.76 -9.39 1.06
N SER A 302 -8.73 -8.62 -0.03
CA SER A 302 -7.72 -7.57 -0.22
C SER A 302 -8.32 -6.29 -0.80
N ASN A 303 -7.56 -5.53 -1.57
CA ASN A 303 -8.07 -4.43 -2.38
C ASN A 303 -7.49 -4.51 -3.80
N SER A 304 -8.22 -3.95 -4.76
CA SER A 304 -7.91 -4.11 -6.18
C SER A 304 -6.55 -3.57 -6.60
N ASN A 305 -5.96 -2.62 -5.86
CA ASN A 305 -4.60 -2.16 -6.16
C ASN A 305 -3.57 -3.28 -6.03
N ILE A 306 -3.71 -4.11 -4.98
CA ILE A 306 -2.82 -5.25 -4.71
C ILE A 306 -3.09 -6.33 -5.75
N ASP A 307 -4.36 -6.66 -5.99
CA ASP A 307 -4.79 -7.69 -6.94
C ASP A 307 -4.32 -7.38 -8.37
N LEU A 308 -4.61 -6.19 -8.87
CA LEU A 308 -4.20 -5.77 -10.21
C LEU A 308 -2.69 -5.65 -10.31
N HIS A 309 -1.99 -5.21 -9.25
CA HIS A 309 -0.53 -5.20 -9.25
C HIS A 309 0.01 -6.62 -9.36
N ALA A 310 -0.55 -7.59 -8.61
CA ALA A 310 -0.18 -8.99 -8.70
C ALA A 310 -0.45 -9.62 -10.08
N LEU A 311 -1.56 -9.25 -10.72
CA LEU A 311 -1.93 -9.77 -12.04
C LEU A 311 -1.12 -9.14 -13.18
N THR A 312 -0.80 -7.85 -13.11
CA THR A 312 -0.33 -7.08 -14.27
C THR A 312 1.04 -6.43 -14.09
N GLY A 313 1.52 -6.27 -12.85
CA GLY A 313 2.69 -5.45 -12.52
C GLY A 313 2.47 -3.94 -12.70
N TRP A 314 1.24 -3.48 -12.96
CA TRP A 314 0.92 -2.06 -13.15
C TRP A 314 0.93 -1.29 -11.83
N ILE A 315 1.26 0.00 -11.90
CA ILE A 315 1.64 0.83 -10.75
C ILE A 315 0.41 1.20 -9.92
N PRO A 316 0.28 0.72 -8.66
CA PRO A 316 -0.91 0.94 -7.86
C PRO A 316 -0.95 2.37 -7.27
N GLU A 317 -2.13 3.00 -7.29
CA GLU A 317 -2.42 4.29 -6.68
C GLU A 317 -3.82 4.26 -6.04
N ARG A 318 -3.96 4.87 -4.86
CA ARG A 318 -5.26 5.10 -4.23
C ARG A 318 -5.69 6.55 -4.47
N ALA A 319 -6.91 6.74 -4.98
CA ALA A 319 -7.51 8.06 -5.12
C ALA A 319 -8.79 8.11 -4.29
N LEU A 320 -8.73 8.85 -3.17
CA LEU A 320 -9.87 9.02 -2.28
C LEU A 320 -11.01 9.77 -2.98
N VAL A 321 -12.23 9.31 -2.73
CA VAL A 321 -13.48 9.95 -3.15
C VAL A 321 -13.97 10.78 -1.96
N LYS A 322 -13.35 11.93 -1.74
CA LYS A 322 -13.66 12.79 -0.58
C LYS A 322 -14.31 14.09 -1.02
N SER A 323 -15.63 14.17 -0.95
CA SER A 323 -16.40 15.39 -1.25
C SER A 323 -16.19 16.54 -0.24
N ASN A 324 -15.66 16.26 0.96
CA ASN A 324 -15.61 17.23 2.07
C ASN A 324 -14.22 17.86 2.36
N GLU A 325 -13.20 17.58 1.56
CA GLU A 325 -11.88 18.20 1.72
C GLU A 325 -11.83 19.55 0.97
N PRO A 326 -11.38 20.66 1.58
CA PRO A 326 -11.43 22.00 0.98
C PRO A 326 -10.72 22.12 -0.38
N ASN A 327 -9.76 21.24 -0.65
CA ASN A 327 -8.93 21.24 -1.86
C ASN A 327 -9.21 20.07 -2.81
N PHE A 328 -10.27 19.28 -2.57
CA PHE A 328 -10.64 18.19 -3.47
C PHE A 328 -11.29 18.73 -4.75
N ASN A 329 -10.71 18.39 -5.90
CA ASN A 329 -11.25 18.75 -7.20
C ASN A 329 -11.83 17.48 -7.88
N ALA A 330 -13.13 17.30 -7.73
CA ALA A 330 -13.87 16.17 -8.29
C ALA A 330 -13.72 16.06 -9.82
N ASP A 331 -13.80 17.19 -10.53
CA ASP A 331 -13.69 17.22 -11.98
C ASP A 331 -12.30 16.81 -12.46
N ALA A 332 -11.25 17.28 -11.78
CA ALA A 332 -9.88 16.87 -12.09
C ALA A 332 -9.65 15.38 -11.86
N VAL A 333 -10.26 14.79 -10.83
CA VAL A 333 -10.23 13.34 -10.60
C VAL A 333 -10.95 12.62 -11.73
N PHE A 334 -12.21 12.97 -12.01
CA PHE A 334 -12.98 12.34 -13.08
C PHE A 334 -12.26 12.40 -14.44
N ASN A 335 -11.82 13.59 -14.85
CA ASN A 335 -11.17 13.81 -16.13
C ASN A 335 -9.88 12.98 -16.27
N ARG A 336 -9.08 12.93 -15.19
CA ARG A 336 -7.86 12.11 -15.16
C ARG A 336 -8.15 10.62 -15.30
N LEU A 337 -9.18 10.12 -14.60
CA LEU A 337 -9.57 8.72 -14.66
C LEU A 337 -10.13 8.35 -16.03
N GLN A 338 -11.01 9.19 -16.56
CA GLN A 338 -11.61 9.02 -17.89
C GLN A 338 -10.54 9.02 -18.98
N GLU A 339 -9.59 9.97 -18.96
CA GLU A 339 -8.47 10.00 -19.90
C GLU A 339 -7.62 8.73 -19.77
N GLY A 340 -7.25 8.34 -18.55
CA GLY A 340 -6.46 7.14 -18.29
C GLY A 340 -7.13 5.86 -18.81
N LEU A 341 -8.42 5.69 -18.55
CA LEU A 341 -9.21 4.53 -18.97
C LEU A 341 -9.44 4.50 -20.49
N SER A 342 -9.78 5.64 -21.08
CA SER A 342 -10.06 5.75 -22.53
C SER A 342 -8.81 5.56 -23.40
N MET A 343 -7.65 6.00 -22.93
CA MET A 343 -6.36 5.82 -23.62
C MET A 343 -5.68 4.48 -23.34
N GLY A 344 -6.25 3.64 -22.48
CA GLY A 344 -5.64 2.35 -22.12
C GLY A 344 -4.34 2.51 -21.33
N ARG A 345 -4.32 3.49 -20.42
CA ARG A 345 -3.17 3.85 -19.58
C ARG A 345 -3.40 3.54 -18.09
N CYS A 346 -4.63 3.26 -17.71
CA CYS A 346 -5.02 2.99 -16.33
C CYS A 346 -6.14 1.93 -16.28
N LEU A 347 -6.04 1.03 -15.32
CA LEU A 347 -7.14 0.17 -14.87
C LEU A 347 -7.77 0.82 -13.64
N VAL A 348 -9.10 0.73 -13.51
CA VAL A 348 -9.84 1.46 -12.47
C VAL A 348 -10.87 0.53 -11.83
N THR A 349 -10.86 0.42 -10.51
CA THR A 349 -11.98 -0.10 -9.73
C THR A 349 -12.41 0.93 -8.70
N VAL A 350 -13.59 0.77 -8.13
CA VAL A 350 -14.14 1.65 -7.10
C VAL A 350 -14.72 0.81 -5.98
N ALA A 351 -14.58 1.25 -4.73
CA ALA A 351 -15.08 0.52 -3.57
C ALA A 351 -16.00 1.37 -2.69
N THR A 352 -17.08 0.73 -2.23
CA THR A 352 -18.01 1.30 -1.25
C THR A 352 -17.40 1.27 0.15
N GLY A 353 -17.79 2.24 0.98
CA GLY A 353 -17.52 2.22 2.41
C GLY A 353 -18.49 1.33 3.17
N GLU A 354 -18.56 1.52 4.49
CA GLU A 354 -19.63 0.95 5.31
C GLU A 354 -20.97 1.61 4.92
N LEU A 355 -21.92 0.77 4.48
CA LEU A 355 -23.30 1.15 4.23
C LEU A 355 -24.20 0.47 5.26
N THR A 356 -25.23 1.18 5.73
CA THR A 356 -26.28 0.55 6.55
C THR A 356 -27.11 -0.43 5.71
N ASP A 357 -27.72 -1.44 6.34
CA ASP A 357 -28.57 -2.41 5.62
C ASP A 357 -29.69 -1.72 4.82
N ALA A 358 -30.29 -0.67 5.40
CA ALA A 358 -31.33 0.13 4.74
C ALA A 358 -30.80 0.89 3.51
N GLU A 359 -29.57 1.41 3.57
CA GLU A 359 -28.94 2.06 2.41
C GLU A 359 -28.55 1.05 1.34
N ALA A 360 -27.98 -0.10 1.73
CA ALA A 360 -27.63 -1.18 0.82
C ALA A 360 -28.87 -1.70 0.06
N GLU A 361 -29.97 -1.96 0.76
CA GLU A 361 -31.23 -2.41 0.16
C GLU A 361 -31.85 -1.34 -0.77
N ARG A 362 -31.85 -0.07 -0.32
CA ARG A 362 -32.41 1.05 -1.09
C ARG A 362 -31.61 1.32 -2.36
N THR A 363 -30.28 1.28 -2.28
CA THR A 363 -29.40 1.61 -3.40
C THR A 363 -29.10 0.42 -4.29
N GLY A 364 -29.22 -0.80 -3.78
CA GLY A 364 -28.73 -2.02 -4.42
C GLY A 364 -27.20 -2.15 -4.43
N LEU A 365 -26.49 -1.25 -3.73
CA LEU A 365 -25.05 -1.36 -3.51
C LEU A 365 -24.74 -2.29 -2.33
N VAL A 366 -23.56 -2.88 -2.35
CA VAL A 366 -23.06 -3.78 -1.32
C VAL A 366 -22.09 -3.00 -0.45
N SER A 367 -22.22 -3.13 0.88
CA SER A 367 -21.30 -2.53 1.85
C SER A 367 -19.89 -3.11 1.72
N THR A 368 -18.85 -2.29 1.81
CA THR A 368 -17.42 -2.69 1.80
C THR A 368 -17.02 -3.57 0.61
N HIS A 369 -17.50 -3.24 -0.59
CA HIS A 369 -17.40 -4.09 -1.78
C HIS A 369 -16.72 -3.40 -2.96
N ALA A 370 -15.98 -4.17 -3.76
CA ALA A 370 -15.27 -3.67 -4.93
C ALA A 370 -16.09 -3.85 -6.23
N TYR A 371 -16.12 -2.81 -7.04
CA TYR A 371 -16.79 -2.77 -8.34
C TYR A 371 -15.78 -2.47 -9.45
N ALA A 372 -15.88 -3.20 -10.55
CA ALA A 372 -15.08 -2.96 -11.75
C ALA A 372 -15.60 -1.73 -12.49
N VAL A 373 -14.75 -0.76 -12.81
CA VAL A 373 -15.11 0.39 -13.65
C VAL A 373 -14.77 0.05 -15.11
N LEU A 374 -15.80 -0.17 -15.92
CA LEU A 374 -15.67 -0.65 -17.30
C LEU A 374 -15.57 0.46 -18.32
N ASP A 375 -16.29 1.57 -18.10
CA ASP A 375 -16.23 2.77 -18.93
C ASP A 375 -16.55 4.03 -18.11
N MET A 376 -16.07 5.17 -18.59
CA MET A 376 -16.34 6.49 -18.02
C MET A 376 -16.64 7.46 -19.16
N ARG A 377 -17.78 8.15 -19.09
CA ARG A 377 -18.25 9.04 -20.16
C ARG A 377 -18.80 10.33 -19.58
N GLU A 378 -18.59 11.41 -20.32
CA GLU A 378 -19.31 12.66 -20.10
C GLU A 378 -20.17 12.90 -21.34
N VAL A 379 -21.49 12.95 -21.16
CA VAL A 379 -22.45 13.13 -22.25
C VAL A 379 -23.47 14.17 -21.77
N ASP A 380 -23.69 15.22 -22.57
CA ASP A 380 -24.58 16.33 -22.25
C ASP A 380 -24.33 16.96 -20.86
N GLY A 381 -23.06 17.04 -20.45
CA GLY A 381 -22.64 17.56 -19.15
C GLY A 381 -22.88 16.61 -17.97
N VAL A 382 -23.37 15.39 -18.22
CA VAL A 382 -23.55 14.35 -17.21
C VAL A 382 -22.34 13.40 -17.22
N LYS A 383 -21.69 13.28 -16.07
CA LYS A 383 -20.56 12.36 -15.84
C LYS A 383 -21.07 11.02 -15.36
N LEU A 384 -20.86 9.97 -16.16
CA LEU A 384 -21.39 8.63 -15.96
C LEU A 384 -20.26 7.59 -15.91
N LEU A 385 -20.44 6.57 -15.07
CA LEU A 385 -19.54 5.43 -14.94
C LEU A 385 -20.34 4.15 -15.19
N GLN A 386 -19.77 3.25 -15.99
CA GLN A 386 -20.30 1.89 -16.15
C GLN A 386 -19.59 0.97 -15.19
N LEU A 387 -20.32 0.42 -14.23
CA LEU A 387 -19.78 -0.49 -13.23
C LEU A 387 -20.22 -1.92 -13.47
N LYS A 388 -19.42 -2.89 -13.01
CA LYS A 388 -19.82 -4.29 -12.88
C LYS A 388 -19.68 -4.76 -11.43
N ASN A 389 -20.75 -5.32 -10.89
CA ASN A 389 -20.75 -6.10 -9.67
C ASN A 389 -20.36 -7.56 -9.97
N PRO A 390 -19.26 -8.09 -9.41
CA PRO A 390 -18.87 -9.49 -9.55
C PRO A 390 -19.92 -10.53 -9.13
N TRP A 391 -20.81 -10.20 -8.19
CA TRP A 391 -21.88 -11.10 -7.73
C TRP A 391 -23.01 -11.28 -8.75
N SER A 392 -23.11 -10.41 -9.75
CA SER A 392 -24.04 -10.52 -10.90
C SER A 392 -25.55 -10.52 -10.63
N HIS A 393 -26.00 -10.31 -9.39
CA HIS A 393 -27.44 -10.30 -9.03
C HIS A 393 -27.85 -9.12 -8.11
N LEU A 394 -26.99 -8.10 -7.98
CA LEU A 394 -27.26 -6.87 -7.22
C LEU A 394 -26.77 -5.66 -8.01
N ARG A 395 -27.71 -4.90 -8.57
CA ARG A 395 -27.44 -3.67 -9.34
C ARG A 395 -27.91 -2.42 -8.61
N TRP A 396 -27.27 -1.31 -8.98
CA TRP A 396 -27.68 0.03 -8.60
C TRP A 396 -29.15 0.31 -8.95
N ARG A 397 -29.90 0.89 -8.00
CA ARG A 397 -31.33 1.18 -8.10
C ARG A 397 -31.66 2.68 -8.18
N GLY A 398 -30.64 3.54 -8.22
CA GLY A 398 -30.83 4.99 -8.29
C GLY A 398 -30.77 5.56 -9.71
N ASN A 399 -30.28 6.79 -9.83
CA ASN A 399 -30.21 7.51 -11.10
C ASN A 399 -29.41 6.75 -12.15
N TYR A 400 -29.93 6.67 -13.37
CA TYR A 400 -29.36 5.92 -14.50
C TYR A 400 -29.28 4.39 -14.28
N SER A 401 -30.02 3.85 -13.30
CA SER A 401 -30.31 2.41 -13.26
C SER A 401 -31.20 1.98 -14.43
N GLU A 402 -31.37 0.67 -14.63
CA GLU A 402 -32.29 0.13 -15.62
C GLU A 402 -33.77 0.45 -15.32
N LEU A 403 -34.08 0.81 -14.07
CA LEU A 403 -35.43 1.14 -13.60
C LEU A 403 -35.72 2.66 -13.66
N ASP A 404 -34.71 3.48 -13.95
CA ASP A 404 -34.86 4.94 -14.00
C ASP A 404 -35.57 5.39 -15.29
N VAL A 405 -36.77 5.92 -15.16
CA VAL A 405 -37.55 6.46 -16.29
C VAL A 405 -37.41 7.97 -16.44
N VAL A 406 -36.69 8.64 -15.54
CA VAL A 406 -36.62 10.11 -15.44
C VAL A 406 -35.36 10.64 -16.10
N HIS A 407 -34.18 10.08 -15.79
CA HIS A 407 -32.91 10.68 -16.23
C HIS A 407 -32.39 10.14 -17.56
N TRP A 408 -32.82 8.95 -17.99
CA TRP A 408 -32.42 8.41 -19.29
C TRP A 408 -33.03 9.20 -20.44
N THR A 409 -32.20 9.91 -21.21
CA THR A 409 -32.61 10.57 -22.46
C THR A 409 -32.34 9.68 -23.67
N PRO A 410 -33.07 9.85 -24.79
CA PRO A 410 -32.78 9.13 -26.03
C PRO A 410 -31.35 9.36 -26.56
N GLU A 411 -30.78 10.55 -26.32
CA GLU A 411 -29.39 10.84 -26.69
C GLU A 411 -28.42 10.02 -25.84
N LEU A 412 -28.57 10.02 -24.51
CA LEU A 412 -27.73 9.23 -23.60
C LEU A 412 -27.76 7.74 -23.96
N GLN A 413 -28.94 7.16 -24.19
CA GLN A 413 -29.08 5.75 -24.58
C GLN A 413 -28.33 5.45 -25.88
N ARG A 414 -28.42 6.36 -26.88
CA ARG A 414 -27.74 6.22 -28.17
C ARG A 414 -26.22 6.37 -28.02
N THR A 415 -25.73 7.39 -27.33
CA THR A 415 -24.28 7.65 -27.17
C THR A 415 -23.59 6.56 -26.38
N LEU A 416 -24.25 6.02 -25.35
CA LEU A 416 -23.69 4.95 -24.50
C LEU A 416 -23.93 3.55 -25.07
N GLY A 417 -24.77 3.41 -26.09
CA GLY A 417 -25.18 2.11 -26.63
C GLY A 417 -25.87 1.23 -25.58
N TYR A 418 -26.71 1.83 -24.75
CA TYR A 418 -27.36 1.17 -23.60
C TYR A 418 -28.88 1.32 -23.68
N ASP A 419 -29.58 0.19 -23.62
CA ASP A 419 -31.05 0.13 -23.51
C ASP A 419 -31.44 -0.35 -22.09
N PRO A 420 -31.99 0.54 -21.25
CA PRO A 420 -32.48 0.19 -19.91
C PRO A 420 -33.53 -0.91 -19.90
N LYS A 421 -34.42 -0.96 -20.91
CA LYS A 421 -35.48 -1.97 -20.98
C LYS A 421 -34.91 -3.36 -21.25
N MET A 422 -33.93 -3.46 -22.16
CA MET A 422 -33.22 -4.72 -22.38
C MET A 422 -32.42 -5.12 -21.15
N ALA A 423 -31.74 -4.18 -20.50
CA ALA A 423 -30.98 -4.46 -19.28
C ALA A 423 -31.88 -4.95 -18.12
N ALA A 424 -33.14 -4.53 -18.05
CA ALA A 424 -34.10 -5.04 -17.07
C ALA A 424 -34.48 -6.52 -17.27
N THR A 425 -34.30 -7.08 -18.47
CA THR A 425 -34.65 -8.49 -18.76
C THR A 425 -33.60 -9.50 -18.31
N TYR A 426 -32.33 -9.08 -18.21
CA TYR A 426 -31.22 -9.96 -17.85
C TYR A 426 -30.22 -9.21 -16.97
N ASP A 427 -30.08 -9.66 -15.72
CA ASP A 427 -29.06 -9.14 -14.81
C ASP A 427 -27.72 -9.84 -15.06
N ASN A 428 -26.74 -9.06 -15.52
CA ASN A 428 -25.36 -9.47 -15.71
C ASN A 428 -24.40 -8.78 -14.73
N GLY A 429 -24.95 -8.05 -13.75
CA GLY A 429 -24.24 -7.22 -12.78
C GLY A 429 -23.73 -5.88 -13.32
N VAL A 430 -24.00 -5.53 -14.58
CA VAL A 430 -23.52 -4.29 -15.21
C VAL A 430 -24.58 -3.21 -15.17
N PHE A 431 -24.21 -2.00 -14.74
CA PHE A 431 -25.11 -0.85 -14.67
C PHE A 431 -24.35 0.47 -14.87
N TRP A 432 -25.09 1.53 -15.22
CA TRP A 432 -24.58 2.90 -15.23
C TRP A 432 -24.95 3.62 -13.93
N ILE A 433 -24.10 4.54 -13.51
CA ILE A 433 -24.30 5.38 -12.33
C ILE A 433 -23.65 6.75 -12.56
N ASP A 434 -24.25 7.80 -12.02
CA ASP A 434 -23.70 9.15 -12.11
C ASP A 434 -22.56 9.40 -11.11
N TYR A 435 -21.63 10.27 -11.49
CA TYR A 435 -20.45 10.56 -10.68
C TYR A 435 -20.80 11.20 -9.33
N ARG A 436 -21.94 11.90 -9.22
CA ARG A 436 -22.40 12.45 -7.95
C ARG A 436 -22.84 11.34 -6.99
N SER A 437 -23.52 10.31 -7.49
CA SER A 437 -23.81 9.11 -6.69
C SER A 437 -22.54 8.37 -6.29
N ILE A 438 -21.51 8.29 -7.15
CA ILE A 438 -20.20 7.74 -6.75
C ILE A 438 -19.63 8.50 -5.55
N MET A 439 -19.63 9.84 -5.61
CA MET A 439 -19.11 10.68 -4.52
C MET A 439 -19.89 10.59 -3.21
N ASN A 440 -21.09 10.02 -3.23
CA ASN A 440 -21.95 9.89 -2.06
C ASN A 440 -21.87 8.51 -1.39
N PHE A 441 -21.58 7.45 -2.15
CA PHE A 441 -21.66 6.07 -1.67
C PHE A 441 -20.33 5.31 -1.72
N PHE A 442 -19.29 5.88 -2.32
CA PHE A 442 -17.99 5.24 -2.51
C PHE A 442 -16.88 6.06 -1.86
N ASP A 443 -15.90 5.37 -1.28
CA ASP A 443 -14.82 6.00 -0.51
C ASP A 443 -13.54 6.19 -1.32
N VAL A 444 -13.29 5.30 -2.29
CA VAL A 444 -11.99 5.20 -2.95
C VAL A 444 -12.06 4.59 -4.35
N PHE A 445 -11.29 5.19 -5.25
CA PHE A 445 -10.86 4.55 -6.50
C PHE A 445 -9.50 3.87 -6.29
N TYR A 446 -9.40 2.64 -6.76
CA TYR A 446 -8.16 1.90 -6.88
C TYR A 446 -7.71 1.93 -8.34
N LEU A 447 -6.49 2.40 -8.56
CA LEU A 447 -5.92 2.67 -9.87
C LEU A 447 -4.65 1.85 -10.06
N ASN A 448 -4.48 1.25 -11.23
CA ASN A 448 -3.20 0.69 -11.63
C ASN A 448 -2.80 1.33 -12.96
N TRP A 449 -1.65 2.03 -12.98
CA TRP A 449 -1.15 2.75 -14.15
C TRP A 449 -0.18 1.90 -14.97
N ASP A 450 -0.30 1.98 -16.29
CA ASP A 450 0.59 1.28 -17.22
C ASP A 450 2.05 1.76 -17.00
N PRO A 451 2.99 0.87 -16.62
CA PRO A 451 4.38 1.26 -16.42
C PRO A 451 5.04 1.73 -17.73
N ALA A 452 4.50 1.38 -18.90
CA ALA A 452 4.97 1.87 -20.20
C ALA A 452 4.77 3.38 -20.39
N LEU A 453 4.07 4.06 -19.47
CA LEU A 453 4.00 5.53 -19.42
C LEU A 453 5.33 6.21 -19.11
N PHE A 454 6.30 5.46 -18.62
CA PHE A 454 7.60 5.93 -18.15
C PHE A 454 8.70 5.29 -18.97
N GLN A 455 9.61 6.11 -19.49
CA GLN A 455 10.73 5.61 -20.30
C GLN A 455 11.87 5.08 -19.43
N TYR A 456 12.04 5.61 -18.23
CA TYR A 456 13.13 5.26 -17.32
C TYR A 456 12.55 4.66 -16.06
N THR A 457 13.07 3.50 -15.67
CA THR A 457 12.72 2.87 -14.40
C THR A 457 13.95 2.32 -13.72
N TYR A 458 13.97 2.37 -12.40
CA TYR A 458 15.01 1.80 -11.55
C TYR A 458 14.37 0.94 -10.46
N CYS A 459 14.96 -0.20 -10.10
CA CYS A 459 14.50 -1.00 -8.96
C CYS A 459 15.67 -1.52 -8.12
N ILE A 460 15.46 -1.53 -6.80
CA ILE A 460 16.36 -2.17 -5.83
C ILE A 460 15.56 -2.96 -4.79
N HIS A 461 16.08 -4.11 -4.38
CA HIS A 461 15.50 -4.97 -3.33
C HIS A 461 16.37 -4.96 -2.07
N GLN A 462 15.80 -4.63 -0.90
CA GLN A 462 16.55 -4.47 0.34
C GLN A 462 15.85 -5.08 1.55
N SER A 463 16.60 -5.28 2.62
CA SER A 463 16.07 -5.55 3.96
C SER A 463 16.41 -4.40 4.91
N TRP A 464 15.58 -4.21 5.92
CA TRP A 464 15.79 -3.26 7.01
C TRP A 464 15.58 -3.96 8.34
N SER A 465 16.68 -4.22 9.03
CA SER A 465 16.69 -4.95 10.30
C SER A 465 15.97 -4.19 11.41
N ALA A 466 15.17 -4.91 12.20
CA ALA A 466 14.49 -4.39 13.39
C ALA A 466 15.45 -3.76 14.42
N GLY A 467 16.70 -4.26 14.48
CA GLY A 467 17.68 -3.83 15.49
C GLY A 467 18.44 -2.53 15.17
N VAL A 468 18.17 -1.90 14.02
CA VAL A 468 18.88 -0.68 13.59
C VAL A 468 18.05 0.55 13.93
N GLY A 469 18.62 1.61 14.51
CA GLY A 469 17.91 2.86 14.77
C GLY A 469 16.81 2.79 15.85
N PRO A 470 16.04 3.87 16.05
CA PRO A 470 14.98 3.89 17.05
C PRO A 470 13.75 3.08 16.61
N THR A 471 12.95 2.63 17.59
CA THR A 471 11.65 1.97 17.33
C THR A 471 10.68 2.87 16.59
N LYS A 472 10.68 4.17 16.91
CA LYS A 472 9.88 5.19 16.24
C LYS A 472 10.81 6.27 15.69
N ASP A 473 10.48 6.78 14.51
CA ASP A 473 11.17 7.89 13.84
C ASP A 473 10.91 9.26 14.53
N ALA A 474 10.85 9.29 15.86
CA ALA A 474 10.45 10.48 16.63
C ALA A 474 11.58 11.50 16.79
N TYR A 475 12.84 11.06 16.77
CA TYR A 475 13.99 11.92 17.03
C TYR A 475 15.19 11.67 16.11
N ASN A 476 15.27 10.50 15.46
CA ASN A 476 16.34 10.16 14.53
C ASN A 476 15.80 9.30 13.38
N VAL A 477 16.12 9.68 12.15
CA VAL A 477 15.90 8.91 10.90
C VAL A 477 17.22 8.63 10.16
N GLY A 478 18.35 9.05 10.71
CA GLY A 478 19.68 8.88 10.12
C GLY A 478 20.10 7.41 9.98
N ASP A 479 19.53 6.52 10.79
CA ASP A 479 19.74 5.07 10.74
C ASP A 479 18.79 4.36 9.75
N ASN A 480 17.83 5.07 9.16
CA ASN A 480 16.90 4.51 8.18
C ASN A 480 17.59 4.34 6.81
N PRO A 481 17.08 3.46 5.93
CA PRO A 481 17.53 3.40 4.55
C PRO A 481 17.25 4.72 3.84
N GLN A 482 18.27 5.31 3.23
CA GLN A 482 18.16 6.59 2.53
C GLN A 482 18.76 6.49 1.13
N PHE A 483 18.22 7.27 0.20
CA PHE A 483 18.61 7.29 -1.20
C PHE A 483 18.73 8.72 -1.68
N SER A 484 19.73 9.02 -2.50
CA SER A 484 19.82 10.26 -3.26
C SER A 484 19.11 10.09 -4.60
N LEU A 485 18.17 10.99 -4.91
CA LEU A 485 17.49 11.08 -6.18
C LEU A 485 17.93 12.36 -6.90
N THR A 486 18.71 12.23 -7.97
CA THR A 486 19.13 13.35 -8.84
C THR A 486 18.21 13.39 -10.06
N VAL A 487 17.64 14.57 -10.34
CA VAL A 487 16.76 14.82 -11.49
C VAL A 487 17.23 16.04 -12.27
N PRO A 488 17.18 16.01 -13.62
CA PRO A 488 17.58 17.12 -14.45
C PRO A 488 16.59 18.29 -14.35
N ALA A 489 17.01 19.44 -14.88
CA ALA A 489 16.14 20.60 -15.06
C ALA A 489 14.94 20.27 -15.98
N GLY A 490 13.79 20.90 -15.72
CA GLY A 490 12.60 20.81 -16.57
C GLY A 490 11.35 20.32 -15.86
N ARG A 491 10.27 20.15 -16.64
CA ARG A 491 8.96 19.77 -16.12
C ARG A 491 8.71 18.28 -16.23
N GLY A 492 8.15 17.67 -15.18
CA GLY A 492 7.80 16.27 -15.19
C GLY A 492 7.39 15.74 -13.82
N SER A 493 7.53 14.43 -13.64
CA SER A 493 7.33 13.79 -12.34
C SER A 493 8.16 12.52 -12.23
N VAL A 494 8.68 12.25 -11.03
CA VAL A 494 9.24 10.95 -10.66
C VAL A 494 8.29 10.28 -9.68
N TRP A 495 7.94 9.02 -9.96
CA TRP A 495 7.08 8.22 -9.11
C TRP A 495 7.93 7.19 -8.38
N ILE A 496 7.82 7.15 -7.06
CA ILE A 496 8.54 6.23 -6.20
C ILE A 496 7.53 5.26 -5.59
N LEU A 497 7.59 4.00 -6.01
CA LEU A 497 6.80 2.90 -5.47
C LEU A 497 7.65 2.14 -4.44
N LEU A 498 7.24 2.22 -3.18
CA LEU A 498 7.73 1.36 -2.11
C LEU A 498 6.81 0.15 -1.98
N THR A 499 7.36 -1.04 -2.18
CA THR A 499 6.66 -2.31 -2.03
C THR A 499 7.25 -3.09 -0.87
N ARG A 500 6.53 -3.21 0.24
CA ARG A 500 6.85 -4.16 1.31
C ARG A 500 6.68 -5.59 0.78
N HIS A 501 7.61 -6.46 1.12
CA HIS A 501 7.53 -7.87 0.77
C HIS A 501 6.71 -8.61 1.81
N ILE A 502 5.78 -9.42 1.32
CA ILE A 502 4.88 -10.23 2.14
C ILE A 502 5.40 -11.65 2.13
N THR A 503 5.55 -12.24 3.32
CA THR A 503 6.02 -13.63 3.50
C THR A 503 5.04 -14.49 4.29
N SER A 504 4.00 -13.90 4.88
CA SER A 504 2.99 -14.59 5.68
C SER A 504 1.60 -13.98 5.43
N ILE A 505 0.55 -14.79 5.55
CA ILE A 505 -0.86 -14.40 5.42
C ILE A 505 -1.31 -13.56 6.61
N GLU A 506 -0.68 -13.72 7.77
CA GLU A 506 -0.92 -12.90 8.95
C GLU A 506 -0.67 -11.42 8.67
N ASP A 507 0.24 -11.08 7.76
CA ASP A 507 0.47 -9.71 7.27
C ASP A 507 -0.77 -9.07 6.63
N PHE A 508 -1.74 -9.86 6.17
CA PHE A 508 -3.02 -9.34 5.65
C PHE A 508 -4.11 -9.33 6.73
N ARG A 509 -4.06 -10.23 7.71
CA ARG A 509 -5.05 -10.35 8.79
C ARG A 509 -4.82 -9.32 9.90
N GLU A 510 -3.57 -9.11 10.31
CA GLU A 510 -3.18 -8.24 11.43
C GLU A 510 -1.94 -7.41 11.05
N ASN A 511 -2.07 -6.53 10.05
CA ASN A 511 -0.92 -5.73 9.63
C ASN A 511 -0.62 -4.57 10.61
N HIS A 512 0.42 -4.73 11.41
CA HIS A 512 0.96 -3.68 12.28
C HIS A 512 2.08 -2.85 11.64
N GLU A 513 2.51 -3.20 10.43
CA GLU A 513 3.62 -2.57 9.74
C GLU A 513 3.13 -1.48 8.79
N TYR A 514 3.29 -0.22 9.21
CA TYR A 514 2.97 0.94 8.40
C TYR A 514 4.24 1.50 7.77
N ILE A 515 4.31 1.53 6.44
CA ILE A 515 5.48 1.98 5.68
C ILE A 515 5.20 3.29 4.94
N THR A 516 6.26 4.05 4.67
CA THR A 516 6.21 5.23 3.80
C THR A 516 7.57 5.61 3.24
N VAL A 517 7.58 6.56 2.30
CA VAL A 517 8.79 7.27 1.84
C VAL A 517 8.62 8.75 2.13
N LEU A 518 9.55 9.29 2.91
CA LEU A 518 9.70 10.72 3.14
C LEU A 518 10.65 11.29 2.09
N VAL A 519 10.38 12.50 1.61
CA VAL A 519 11.24 13.19 0.64
C VAL A 519 11.74 14.48 1.26
N TYR A 520 13.05 14.70 1.25
CA TYR A 520 13.70 15.90 1.75
C TYR A 520 14.44 16.63 0.65
N ASN A 521 14.49 17.96 0.74
CA ASN A 521 15.32 18.81 -0.11
C ASN A 521 16.69 19.07 0.55
N SER A 522 17.41 18.00 0.90
CA SER A 522 18.72 18.07 1.56
C SER A 522 19.89 17.85 0.59
N ASN A 523 19.69 18.12 -0.70
CA ASN A 523 20.71 17.99 -1.75
C ASN A 523 21.37 16.58 -1.78
N GLY A 524 20.57 15.53 -1.56
CA GLY A 524 21.05 14.15 -1.50
C GLY A 524 21.91 13.81 -0.28
N LYS A 525 22.01 14.70 0.70
CA LYS A 525 22.72 14.43 1.96
C LYS A 525 21.83 13.66 2.93
N ARG A 526 22.48 12.90 3.82
CA ARG A 526 21.81 12.12 4.86
C ARG A 526 21.02 13.04 5.78
N VAL A 527 19.78 12.67 6.06
CA VAL A 527 18.90 13.39 6.98
C VAL A 527 18.89 12.65 8.31
N TYR A 528 19.15 13.36 9.40
CA TYR A 528 19.19 12.76 10.73
C TYR A 528 17.92 13.07 11.52
N TYR A 529 17.41 14.30 11.44
CA TYR A 529 16.23 14.70 12.18
C TYR A 529 14.97 14.58 11.30
N PRO A 530 13.86 14.05 11.82
CA PRO A 530 12.63 13.87 11.04
C PRO A 530 11.98 15.20 10.60
N THR A 531 12.21 16.27 11.34
CA THR A 531 11.54 17.56 11.15
C THR A 531 12.52 18.70 10.82
N ASP A 532 13.82 18.40 10.71
CA ASP A 532 14.85 19.40 10.45
C ASP A 532 15.94 18.88 9.48
N PRO A 533 15.90 19.26 8.19
CA PRO A 533 14.90 20.15 7.59
C PRO A 533 13.51 19.51 7.55
N PRO A 534 12.41 20.28 7.47
CA PRO A 534 11.09 19.71 7.28
C PRO A 534 11.02 18.92 5.97
N PRO A 535 10.29 17.79 5.94
CA PRO A 535 10.13 17.00 4.72
C PRO A 535 9.44 17.83 3.63
N TYR A 536 9.97 17.72 2.41
CA TYR A 536 9.34 18.25 1.19
C TYR A 536 8.05 17.48 0.86
N ILE A 537 8.05 16.16 1.08
CA ILE A 537 6.85 15.32 1.08
C ILE A 537 6.90 14.48 2.35
N ASP A 538 5.97 14.75 3.28
CA ASP A 538 5.73 13.90 4.44
C ASP A 538 4.75 12.80 4.05
N GLY A 539 5.31 11.62 3.75
CA GLY A 539 4.51 10.52 3.26
C GLY A 539 3.56 9.97 4.31
N VAL A 540 2.30 9.74 3.91
CA VAL A 540 1.34 9.07 4.80
C VAL A 540 1.81 7.64 5.05
N ARG A 541 1.84 7.24 6.32
CA ARG A 541 2.17 5.88 6.73
C ARG A 541 0.95 5.01 6.52
N ILE A 542 1.09 3.96 5.70
CA ILE A 542 -0.02 3.07 5.36
C ILE A 542 0.37 1.62 5.63
N ASN A 543 -0.61 0.81 6.01
CA ASN A 543 -0.49 -0.64 6.19
C ASN A 543 -0.82 -1.42 4.90
N SER A 544 -0.83 -0.75 3.74
CA SER A 544 -0.87 -1.42 2.44
C SER A 544 0.55 -1.85 2.06
N PRO A 545 0.75 -2.99 1.38
CA PRO A 545 2.08 -3.40 0.93
C PRO A 545 2.70 -2.43 -0.09
N HIS A 546 1.89 -1.59 -0.74
CA HIS A 546 2.34 -0.64 -1.76
C HIS A 546 2.05 0.79 -1.34
N TYR A 547 3.10 1.61 -1.27
CA TYR A 547 3.04 3.06 -1.09
C TYR A 547 3.62 3.77 -2.31
N LEU A 548 2.84 4.64 -2.93
CA LEU A 548 3.25 5.42 -4.10
C LEU A 548 3.44 6.89 -3.73
N CYS A 549 4.68 7.37 -3.82
CA CYS A 549 5.01 8.79 -3.71
C CYS A 549 5.19 9.39 -5.13
N LYS A 550 4.55 10.52 -5.41
CA LYS A 550 4.66 11.22 -6.70
C LYS A 550 5.33 12.57 -6.50
N ILE A 551 6.57 12.69 -6.95
CA ILE A 551 7.36 13.92 -6.86
C ILE A 551 7.14 14.73 -8.14
N ARG A 552 6.50 15.89 -8.04
CA ARG A 552 6.37 16.84 -9.15
C ARG A 552 7.70 17.55 -9.38
N LEU A 553 8.14 17.57 -10.64
CA LEU A 553 9.37 18.23 -11.07
C LEU A 553 9.00 19.48 -11.86
N ASP A 554 9.45 20.63 -11.38
CA ASP A 554 9.59 21.87 -12.17
C ASP A 554 10.90 22.60 -11.79
N PRO A 555 12.05 21.92 -11.61
CA PRO A 555 13.26 22.63 -11.22
C PRO A 555 13.86 23.38 -12.42
N GLY A 556 14.25 24.64 -12.21
CA GLY A 556 14.99 25.44 -13.20
C GLY A 556 16.43 24.98 -13.45
N ALA A 557 16.95 24.07 -12.62
CA ALA A 557 18.27 23.47 -12.70
C ALA A 557 18.22 21.99 -12.26
N GLU A 558 19.33 21.27 -12.34
CA GLU A 558 19.43 19.94 -11.72
C GLU A 558 19.09 20.05 -10.22
N ARG A 559 18.32 19.08 -9.71
CA ARG A 559 17.94 19.02 -8.30
C ARG A 559 18.19 17.64 -7.71
N ARG A 560 18.65 17.61 -6.46
CA ARG A 560 18.91 16.38 -5.72
C ARG A 560 18.06 16.31 -4.46
N TYR A 561 17.28 15.26 -4.33
CA TYR A 561 16.45 14.96 -3.16
C TYR A 561 17.04 13.82 -2.34
N THR A 562 16.71 13.77 -1.06
CA THR A 562 16.95 12.58 -0.23
C THR A 562 15.63 11.89 0.06
N LEU A 563 15.54 10.62 -0.31
CA LEU A 563 14.42 9.75 0.00
C LEU A 563 14.76 8.97 1.27
N VAL A 564 13.86 8.92 2.23
CA VAL A 564 14.01 8.15 3.47
C VAL A 564 12.89 7.14 3.55
N VAL A 565 13.24 5.85 3.54
CA VAL A 565 12.28 4.77 3.83
C VAL A 565 11.99 4.82 5.32
N SER A 566 10.72 4.88 5.69
CA SER A 566 10.27 5.07 7.07
C SER A 566 9.17 4.08 7.42
N GLN A 567 9.06 3.77 8.71
CA GLN A 567 7.94 3.01 9.26
C GLN A 567 7.39 3.70 10.51
N TYR A 568 6.14 3.40 10.87
CA TYR A 568 5.53 3.95 12.09
C TYR A 568 6.19 3.39 13.36
N GLU A 569 6.26 2.06 13.45
CA GLU A 569 6.87 1.33 14.54
C GLU A 569 7.72 0.17 13.99
N LYS A 570 8.99 0.16 14.36
CA LYS A 570 9.94 -0.89 14.00
C LYS A 570 9.88 -2.02 15.01
N THR A 571 9.04 -3.00 14.73
CA THR A 571 8.88 -4.21 15.54
C THR A 571 9.53 -5.43 14.88
N ALA A 572 9.65 -5.44 13.55
CA ALA A 572 10.19 -6.56 12.79
C ALA A 572 11.15 -6.11 11.68
N THR A 573 11.94 -7.06 11.19
CA THR A 573 12.80 -6.85 10.02
C THR A 573 11.91 -6.86 8.80
N ILE A 574 11.90 -5.75 8.05
CA ILE A 574 11.11 -5.67 6.83
C ILE A 574 11.98 -5.92 5.60
N TYR A 575 11.40 -6.56 4.59
CA TYR A 575 11.97 -6.68 3.26
C TYR A 575 11.15 -5.83 2.31
N TYR A 576 11.78 -5.17 1.34
CA TYR A 576 11.07 -4.27 0.46
C TYR A 576 11.77 -4.09 -0.89
N SER A 577 11.01 -3.58 -1.85
CA SER A 577 11.51 -3.04 -3.11
C SER A 577 11.25 -1.55 -3.19
N LEU A 578 12.24 -0.78 -3.63
CA LEU A 578 12.06 0.62 -3.97
C LEU A 578 12.22 0.76 -5.49
N ARG A 579 11.13 1.15 -6.15
CA ARG A 579 11.09 1.29 -7.61
C ARG A 579 10.76 2.72 -8.00
N ALA A 580 11.53 3.28 -8.91
CA ALA A 580 11.34 4.64 -9.41
C ALA A 580 10.95 4.61 -10.89
N TYR A 581 10.03 5.49 -11.28
CA TYR A 581 9.54 5.64 -12.65
C TYR A 581 9.58 7.11 -13.08
N SER A 582 10.05 7.37 -14.30
CA SER A 582 10.10 8.72 -14.87
C SER A 582 10.05 8.71 -16.39
N ARG A 583 9.52 9.80 -16.96
CA ARG A 583 9.62 10.07 -18.41
C ARG A 583 10.97 10.69 -18.77
N THR A 584 11.63 11.33 -17.82
CA THR A 584 12.98 11.90 -18.00
C THR A 584 14.00 11.06 -17.27
N LYS A 585 15.24 11.03 -17.78
CA LYS A 585 16.34 10.33 -17.10
C LYS A 585 16.53 10.87 -15.69
N PHE A 586 16.81 10.00 -14.74
CA PHE A 586 17.12 10.33 -13.34
C PHE A 586 18.22 9.39 -12.84
N GLU A 587 18.81 9.73 -11.70
CA GLU A 587 19.71 8.84 -10.98
C GLU A 587 19.15 8.60 -9.58
N LEU A 588 18.98 7.34 -9.19
CA LEU A 588 18.62 6.95 -7.84
C LEU A 588 19.73 6.08 -7.26
N LYS A 589 20.36 6.55 -6.19
CA LYS A 589 21.49 5.88 -5.56
C LYS A 589 21.24 5.71 -4.07
N GLN A 590 21.48 4.51 -3.54
CA GLN A 590 21.45 4.31 -2.10
C GLN A 590 22.58 5.11 -1.43
N LEU A 591 22.26 5.79 -0.33
CA LEU A 591 23.26 6.38 0.56
C LEU A 591 23.90 5.26 1.37
N GLY A 592 25.00 4.72 0.86
CA GLY A 592 25.78 3.63 1.48
C GLY A 592 26.53 4.04 2.75
N PRO A 593 27.26 3.09 3.37
CA PRO A 593 28.17 3.39 4.46
C PRO A 593 29.32 4.27 3.95
N ARG A 594 29.25 5.57 4.25
CA ARG A 594 30.27 6.56 3.86
C ARG A 594 31.56 6.41 4.66
N TYR A 595 31.50 5.74 5.82
CA TYR A 595 32.54 5.78 6.84
C TYR A 595 33.29 4.45 6.92
N SER A 596 34.61 4.52 6.82
CA SER A 596 35.52 3.36 6.94
C SER A 596 35.79 3.01 8.40
N THR A 597 35.66 3.98 9.30
CA THR A 597 35.87 3.81 10.74
C THR A 597 34.63 4.24 11.51
N ILE A 598 34.20 3.41 12.46
CA ILE A 598 33.09 3.69 13.37
C ILE A 598 33.54 3.31 14.78
N GLU A 599 33.70 4.31 15.63
CA GLU A 599 34.04 4.14 17.04
C GLU A 599 32.82 4.43 17.92
N ASN A 600 32.57 3.57 18.90
CA ASN A 600 31.47 3.74 19.86
C ASN A 600 32.07 3.82 21.26
N LEU A 601 31.65 4.83 22.02
CA LEU A 601 32.13 5.07 23.36
C LEU A 601 30.96 5.29 24.32
N ASN A 602 31.09 4.72 25.51
CA ASN A 602 30.14 4.90 26.60
C ASN A 602 30.73 5.92 27.59
N GLY A 603 29.98 6.99 27.88
CA GLY A 603 30.35 8.00 28.85
C GLY A 603 29.25 8.25 29.87
N GLU A 604 29.50 9.13 30.83
CA GLU A 604 28.49 9.56 31.79
C GLU A 604 28.71 11.02 32.21
N TRP A 605 27.60 11.73 32.41
CA TRP A 605 27.58 12.97 33.19
C TRP A 605 27.27 12.60 34.63
N LYS A 606 28.20 12.84 35.56
CA LYS A 606 28.06 12.43 36.97
C LYS A 606 28.83 13.34 37.91
N GLY A 607 28.18 13.76 38.99
CA GLY A 607 28.73 14.68 39.97
C GLY A 607 29.29 15.93 39.30
N LYS A 608 30.58 16.20 39.49
CA LYS A 608 31.25 17.38 38.94
C LYS A 608 31.25 17.41 37.40
N SER A 609 31.17 16.27 36.72
CA SER A 609 31.16 16.23 35.25
C SER A 609 29.80 16.50 34.62
N ALA A 610 28.72 16.62 35.40
CA ALA A 610 27.43 17.12 34.92
C ALA A 610 27.44 18.66 34.86
N GLY A 611 28.26 19.20 33.96
CA GLY A 611 28.63 20.62 33.95
C GLY A 611 27.61 21.56 33.28
N GLY A 612 26.65 21.02 32.53
CA GLY A 612 25.68 21.81 31.74
C GLY A 612 26.31 22.46 30.51
N CYS A 613 25.55 23.28 29.79
CA CYS A 613 26.01 23.92 28.55
C CYS A 613 26.91 25.15 28.79
N LEU A 614 27.41 25.76 27.71
CA LEU A 614 28.28 26.95 27.75
C LEU A 614 27.69 28.16 28.49
N ASN A 615 26.37 28.22 28.69
CA ASN A 615 25.73 29.25 29.52
C ASN A 615 26.10 29.11 31.01
N HIS A 616 26.75 28.02 31.40
CA HIS A 616 27.24 27.74 32.76
C HIS A 616 28.77 27.62 32.77
N PRO A 617 29.53 28.69 32.48
CA PRO A 617 30.98 28.62 32.24
C PRO A 617 31.79 28.09 33.42
N GLY A 618 31.31 28.29 34.66
CA GLY A 618 31.96 27.80 35.88
C GLY A 618 32.01 26.27 35.98
N THR A 619 30.99 25.59 35.44
CA THR A 619 30.83 24.13 35.52
C THR A 619 31.01 23.44 34.17
N TYR A 620 30.81 24.12 33.05
CA TYR A 620 30.91 23.57 31.70
C TYR A 620 32.27 22.90 31.42
N LYS A 621 33.36 23.51 31.90
CA LYS A 621 34.73 22.97 31.78
C LYS A 621 34.91 21.60 32.45
N ASN A 622 34.00 21.23 33.34
CA ASN A 622 34.04 19.95 34.03
C ASN A 622 33.38 18.81 33.22
N ASN A 623 32.60 19.12 32.17
CA ASN A 623 32.00 18.10 31.31
C ASN A 623 33.05 17.11 30.76
N PRO A 624 32.65 15.86 30.47
CA PRO A 624 33.54 14.88 29.86
C PRO A 624 34.21 15.42 28.60
N LEU A 625 35.48 15.07 28.40
CA LEU A 625 36.28 15.56 27.28
C LEU A 625 37.00 14.39 26.61
N TYR A 626 36.86 14.30 25.30
CA TYR A 626 37.50 13.27 24.51
C TYR A 626 38.37 13.91 23.43
N ARG A 627 39.51 13.29 23.15
CA ARG A 627 40.41 13.64 22.06
C ARG A 627 40.17 12.71 20.88
N LEU A 628 40.02 13.28 19.69
CA LEU A 628 39.90 12.56 18.43
C LEU A 628 41.17 12.80 17.61
N HIS A 629 41.88 11.73 17.26
CA HIS A 629 43.00 11.77 16.33
C HIS A 629 42.52 11.33 14.96
N ILE A 630 42.46 12.25 14.00
CA ILE A 630 41.95 12.01 12.64
C ILE A 630 43.12 12.02 11.67
N GLY A 631 43.30 10.95 10.90
CA GLY A 631 44.40 10.85 9.92
C GLY A 631 44.68 9.42 9.46
N PRO A 632 45.72 9.20 8.63
CA PRO A 632 46.72 10.16 8.14
C PRO A 632 46.35 10.89 6.83
N ALA A 633 45.13 10.75 6.30
CA ALA A 633 44.76 11.38 5.02
C ALA A 633 44.50 12.89 5.16
N ASP A 634 44.75 13.66 4.10
CA ASP A 634 44.66 15.13 4.08
C ASP A 634 43.33 15.67 4.63
N THR A 635 42.20 15.05 4.25
CA THR A 635 40.86 15.43 4.71
C THR A 635 39.99 14.21 5.02
N SER A 636 39.04 14.36 5.95
CA SER A 636 38.05 13.34 6.31
C SER A 636 36.65 13.95 6.48
N ASP A 637 35.61 13.20 6.15
CA ASP A 637 34.25 13.47 6.62
C ASP A 637 34.07 12.85 8.01
N LEU A 638 33.53 13.63 8.96
CA LEU A 638 33.36 13.27 10.35
C LEU A 638 31.92 13.45 10.80
N VAL A 639 31.32 12.39 11.33
CA VAL A 639 30.03 12.44 12.01
C VAL A 639 30.18 12.06 13.47
N ILE A 640 29.66 12.89 14.37
CA ILE A 640 29.61 12.62 15.80
C ILE A 640 28.14 12.60 16.23
N GLU A 641 27.65 11.43 16.63
CA GLU A 641 26.32 11.25 17.21
C GLU A 641 26.42 11.13 18.73
N LEU A 642 25.66 11.94 19.46
CA LEU A 642 25.50 11.84 20.91
C LEU A 642 24.09 11.35 21.22
N ARG A 643 23.98 10.28 22.01
CA ARG A 643 22.71 9.71 22.49
C ARG A 643 22.69 9.71 24.01
N GLY A 644 21.69 10.33 24.60
CA GLY A 644 21.40 10.32 26.04
C GLY A 644 19.91 10.08 26.30
N PRO A 645 19.46 10.16 27.56
CA PRO A 645 18.05 10.07 27.89
C PRO A 645 17.24 11.18 27.23
N LYS A 646 16.04 10.85 26.75
CA LYS A 646 15.12 11.81 26.12
C LYS A 646 14.68 12.94 27.07
N VAL A 647 14.76 12.73 28.37
CA VAL A 647 14.45 13.77 29.37
C VAL A 647 15.46 14.92 29.37
N TYR A 648 16.67 14.70 28.82
CA TYR A 648 17.71 15.73 28.78
C TYR A 648 17.86 16.30 27.37
N GLN A 649 18.05 17.61 27.32
CA GLN A 649 18.47 18.29 26.11
C GLN A 649 19.99 18.16 26.03
N VAL A 650 20.51 17.55 24.97
CA VAL A 650 21.94 17.26 24.80
C VAL A 650 22.54 18.05 23.65
N GLY A 651 23.83 18.35 23.76
CA GLY A 651 24.63 19.06 22.78
C GLY A 651 26.08 18.61 22.83
N LEU A 652 26.84 18.89 21.78
CA LEU A 652 28.28 18.68 21.78
C LEU A 652 29.01 19.85 21.11
N ASP A 653 30.23 20.07 21.58
CA ASP A 653 31.17 21.04 21.04
C ASP A 653 32.44 20.31 20.58
N LEU A 654 32.88 20.57 19.35
CA LEU A 654 34.10 20.07 18.74
C LEU A 654 35.09 21.24 18.60
N THR A 655 36.30 21.12 19.13
CA THR A 655 37.34 22.17 19.05
C THR A 655 38.59 21.62 18.37
N VAL A 656 39.22 22.40 17.52
CA VAL A 656 40.50 22.05 16.89
C VAL A 656 41.63 22.28 17.89
N VAL A 657 42.47 21.27 18.12
CA VAL A 657 43.65 21.38 19.00
C VAL A 657 44.91 21.64 18.17
N SER A 658 45.15 20.81 17.16
CA SER A 658 46.25 20.95 16.23
C SER A 658 45.91 20.27 14.92
N LEU A 659 46.48 20.74 13.82
CA LEU A 659 46.40 20.08 12.52
C LEU A 659 47.70 19.33 12.24
N THR A 660 47.62 18.26 11.45
CA THR A 660 48.81 17.49 11.05
C THR A 660 49.70 18.30 10.11
N ASP A 661 49.10 19.10 9.22
CA ASP A 661 49.79 20.07 8.37
C ASP A 661 49.64 21.47 8.97
N GLU A 662 50.75 22.04 9.44
CA GLU A 662 50.80 23.38 10.03
C GLU A 662 50.54 24.50 9.00
N THR A 663 50.63 24.20 7.70
CA THR A 663 50.35 25.16 6.62
C THR A 663 48.86 25.27 6.29
N VAL A 664 48.06 24.28 6.72
CA VAL A 664 46.60 24.27 6.50
C VAL A 664 45.92 25.12 7.56
N THR A 665 45.10 26.08 7.12
CA THR A 665 44.26 26.88 8.03
C THR A 665 43.08 26.04 8.51
N ALA A 666 42.86 26.01 9.83
CA ALA A 666 41.72 25.29 10.41
C ALA A 666 40.39 25.84 9.85
N PRO A 667 39.46 24.98 9.39
CA PRO A 667 38.19 25.42 8.82
C PRO A 667 37.30 26.13 9.85
N PHE A 668 37.56 25.89 11.14
CA PHE A 668 36.92 26.53 12.28
C PHE A 668 37.81 26.40 13.51
N VAL A 669 37.59 27.24 14.52
CA VAL A 669 38.19 27.06 15.85
C VAL A 669 37.37 26.05 16.66
N SER A 670 36.04 26.21 16.68
CA SER A 670 35.11 25.23 17.23
C SER A 670 33.83 25.13 16.41
N GLN A 671 33.17 23.98 16.50
CA GLN A 671 31.88 23.66 15.90
C GLN A 671 30.95 23.04 16.92
N LYS A 672 29.64 23.26 16.75
CA LYS A 672 28.62 22.85 17.73
C LYS A 672 27.41 22.27 17.02
N THR A 673 26.64 21.42 17.70
CA THR A 673 25.38 20.85 17.14
C THR A 673 24.23 21.86 17.02
N GLY A 674 24.43 23.11 17.43
CA GLY A 674 23.39 24.14 17.46
C GLY A 674 22.48 24.02 18.69
N VAL A 675 21.16 24.06 18.47
CA VAL A 675 20.16 23.95 19.54
C VAL A 675 20.28 22.59 20.24
N TYR A 676 20.25 22.59 21.58
CA TYR A 676 20.26 21.35 22.36
C TYR A 676 18.95 20.59 22.13
N ARG A 677 19.04 19.27 21.93
CA ARG A 677 17.90 18.43 21.53
C ARG A 677 17.68 17.27 22.48
N SER A 678 16.43 16.84 22.60
CA SER A 678 16.00 15.77 23.49
C SER A 678 16.68 14.45 23.13
N GLY A 679 17.62 14.01 23.97
CA GLY A 679 18.27 12.69 23.94
C GLY A 679 19.14 12.37 22.72
N PHE A 680 19.12 13.17 21.64
CA PHE A 680 19.93 12.91 20.45
C PHE A 680 20.38 14.20 19.76
N CYS A 681 21.67 14.31 19.50
CA CYS A 681 22.20 15.31 18.58
C CYS A 681 23.29 14.72 17.67
N VAL A 682 23.53 15.37 16.53
CA VAL A 682 24.53 14.95 15.55
C VAL A 682 25.27 16.15 14.99
N LEU A 683 26.58 16.02 14.85
CA LEU A 683 27.43 16.94 14.11
C LEU A 683 27.94 16.20 12.87
N ASP A 684 27.65 16.73 11.68
CA ASP A 684 28.04 16.16 10.39
C ASP A 684 28.92 17.15 9.65
N LEU A 685 30.21 16.85 9.54
CA LEU A 685 31.25 17.71 8.98
C LEU A 685 31.89 17.04 7.77
N GLU A 686 32.06 17.78 6.68
CA GLU A 686 32.66 17.27 5.44
C GLU A 686 34.06 17.88 5.24
N GLY A 687 35.00 17.07 4.77
CA GLY A 687 36.33 17.53 4.36
C GLY A 687 37.16 18.22 5.46
N ILE A 688 37.07 17.79 6.71
CA ILE A 688 37.89 18.35 7.79
C ILE A 688 39.35 17.86 7.69
N PRO A 689 40.36 18.71 7.95
CA PRO A 689 41.76 18.30 7.83
C PRO A 689 42.18 17.24 8.86
N ALA A 690 43.22 16.45 8.55
CA ALA A 690 43.86 15.61 9.55
C ALA A 690 44.40 16.43 10.74
N GLY A 691 44.28 15.87 11.94
CA GLY A 691 44.68 16.57 13.15
C GLY A 691 44.09 15.98 14.43
N VAL A 692 44.27 16.75 15.50
CA VAL A 692 43.76 16.47 16.84
C VAL A 692 42.60 17.39 17.13
N TYR A 693 41.47 16.80 17.48
CA TYR A 693 40.24 17.50 17.84
C TYR A 693 39.82 17.11 19.25
N GLN A 694 39.05 17.97 19.91
CA GLN A 694 38.45 17.71 21.21
C GLN A 694 36.94 17.79 21.13
N VAL A 695 36.25 16.74 21.57
CA VAL A 695 34.79 16.70 21.65
C VAL A 695 34.34 16.71 23.11
N ARG A 696 33.40 17.60 23.42
CA ARG A 696 32.83 17.78 24.75
C ARG A 696 31.30 17.60 24.68
N PRO A 697 30.78 16.42 25.03
CA PRO A 697 29.34 16.21 25.17
C PRO A 697 28.83 16.86 26.47
N SER A 698 27.66 17.48 26.40
CA SER A 698 27.04 18.14 27.57
C SER A 698 25.52 18.11 27.52
N THR A 699 24.91 18.21 28.71
CA THR A 699 23.49 18.50 28.89
C THR A 699 23.25 20.01 28.86
N PHE A 700 22.00 20.42 28.64
CA PHE A 700 21.67 21.85 28.64
C PHE A 700 21.84 22.46 30.03
N LEU A 701 21.31 21.81 31.06
CA LEU A 701 21.43 22.25 32.46
C LEU A 701 22.53 21.46 33.20
N PRO A 702 23.24 22.07 34.17
CA PRO A 702 24.12 21.37 35.09
C PRO A 702 23.36 20.35 35.95
N GLU A 703 24.09 19.47 36.63
CA GLU A 703 23.57 18.47 37.59
C GLU A 703 22.63 17.41 36.97
N GLN A 704 22.48 17.40 35.64
CA GLN A 704 21.76 16.36 34.92
C GLN A 704 22.64 15.13 34.74
N GLU A 705 22.50 14.17 35.64
CA GLU A 705 23.30 12.95 35.64
C GLU A 705 22.67 11.85 34.77
N SER A 706 23.50 11.23 33.92
CA SER A 706 23.12 10.05 33.13
C SER A 706 24.30 9.47 32.34
N PRO A 707 24.28 8.16 32.02
CA PRO A 707 25.07 7.64 30.91
C PRO A 707 24.71 8.28 29.57
N PHE A 708 25.66 8.28 28.64
CA PHE A 708 25.46 8.64 27.24
C PHE A 708 26.32 7.75 26.33
N PHE A 709 25.95 7.72 25.06
CA PHE A 709 26.69 7.02 24.00
C PHE A 709 27.18 8.06 23.01
N LEU A 710 28.48 8.01 22.70
CA LEU A 710 29.11 8.81 21.67
C LEU A 710 29.52 7.88 20.53
N LYS A 711 29.01 8.13 19.33
CA LYS A 711 29.34 7.36 18.13
C LYS A 711 30.02 8.28 17.13
N VAL A 712 31.28 8.00 16.82
CA VAL A 712 32.08 8.76 15.87
C VAL A 712 32.26 7.93 14.61
N LYS A 713 31.91 8.51 13.47
CA LYS A 713 32.05 7.88 12.15
C LYS A 713 32.97 8.76 11.31
N SER A 714 33.94 8.16 10.65
CA SER A 714 34.93 8.89 9.86
C SER A 714 35.25 8.16 8.55
N THR A 715 35.52 8.91 7.48
CA THR A 715 36.03 8.35 6.21
C THR A 715 37.49 7.90 6.31
N THR A 716 38.22 8.39 7.30
CA THR A 716 39.60 8.01 7.63
C THR A 716 39.64 7.33 8.99
N ASN A 717 40.79 6.74 9.34
CA ASN A 717 41.01 6.24 10.68
C ASN A 717 40.81 7.36 11.72
N VAL A 718 40.17 7.00 12.84
CA VAL A 718 39.96 7.88 13.99
C VAL A 718 40.25 7.10 15.27
N VAL A 719 41.09 7.67 16.14
CA VAL A 719 41.37 7.12 17.48
C VAL A 719 40.80 8.06 18.52
N ILE A 720 40.08 7.51 19.50
CA ILE A 720 39.42 8.28 20.56
C ILE A 720 40.10 8.01 21.91
N GLU A 721 40.49 9.07 22.61
CA GLU A 721 41.06 9.01 23.96
C GLU A 721 40.18 9.82 24.92
N LYS A 722 39.83 9.27 26.09
CA LYS A 722 39.17 10.03 27.15
C LYS A 722 40.20 10.85 27.92
N ILE A 723 40.04 12.17 27.94
CA ILE A 723 40.88 13.10 28.69
C ILE A 723 40.32 13.33 30.09
N GLN A 724 38.99 13.49 30.19
CA GLN A 724 38.30 13.88 31.43
C GLN A 724 36.95 13.16 31.53
#